data_AF-A0AAU9X313-F1
#
_entry.id   AF-A0AAU9X313-F1
#
_cell.length_a   1.000
_cell.length_b   1.000
_cell.length_c   1.000
_cell.angle_alpha   90.00
_cell.angle_beta   90.00
_cell.angle_gamma   90.00
#
_symmetry.space_group_name_H-M   'P 1'
#
loop_
_entity.id
_entity.type
_entity.pdbx_description
1 polymer ?
#
loop_
_entity_poly.entity_id
_entity_poly.type
_entity_poly.pdbx_seq_one_letter_code
_entity_poly.pdbx_strand_id
1 'polypeptide(L)'
;MEYFNAEDFDLKNYFKESYGSVDVLIARAKKGEVRCQIHLGAAYATGIEGFVEKDTKKAIGWLDTAVQNGCIIPSVMKELGQLLDFTGEPHNQRKAYDLYQKAARLGSTSAQFNLAEMYRCGVEGVVDEDIKEAFEWYKKAAGESTVEDTTEVGSLGLLIAGTMNKIENSHDDLRQIALTSLYKYYLLGDCPEGKPQPTKAVHYLTRAAELGNTEAQRKLGQIYLEGSCEQIRDLRKAKRWLGKASASGDVEAKELLQQCPGSYDMKHDMSEVSEEAFEQSSDVMREKLRQRNDADKHLLAIYQPVAFSEEMLQQYEWSPTARIHLRAYKLVKEGLDILYSSNFTDERGITLMAYGFLTENSIIQAFPILSPNILQLCEEILIKNPCFLEGLLLSYALWDFKRGKCSEENSKTDNQVKFCIMNLISFVHKAEPNSSPCEDPFEFDKNYSSWLHVLYYHLASICIISGATELAAEASQNSVKCCPSYYEAKRVLGYTMMLLYASKKFTEREDASHQLPRELLRLYNQQPHKREISKYDSWIAEKLRDTAVKVLKEYLVEAPHCCKTYPNVCYYLAKIYLLERNMDEFRKYFELGQDAEEKRLPFFKNVDLPLKDEMAPVYQLLANVEIKAMCGNRACTKNVKESDLKSCGQCGMQKYCSKY
;
A
#
# COMPACT_ATOMS: atom_id res chain seq x y z
N MET A 1 -20.17 -5.00 28.67
CA MET A 1 -21.36 -5.44 27.89
C MET A 1 -20.91 -6.64 27.11
N GLU A 2 -21.10 -7.82 27.68
CA GLU A 2 -20.75 -9.10 27.04
C GLU A 2 -21.88 -9.45 26.07
N TYR A 3 -21.57 -9.46 24.77
CA TYR A 3 -22.43 -10.01 23.73
C TYR A 3 -21.74 -11.24 23.11
N PHE A 4 -22.60 -12.14 22.64
CA PHE A 4 -22.43 -13.59 22.61
C PHE A 4 -21.40 -14.11 21.57
N ASN A 5 -20.43 -14.88 22.04
CA ASN A 5 -19.62 -15.79 21.22
C ASN A 5 -20.35 -17.14 21.12
N ALA A 6 -20.63 -17.62 19.91
CA ALA A 6 -21.50 -18.78 19.69
C ALA A 6 -20.78 -20.14 19.67
N GLU A 7 -19.46 -20.21 19.75
CA GLU A 7 -18.74 -21.48 19.50
C GLU A 7 -18.22 -22.21 20.74
N ASP A 8 -18.32 -21.63 21.94
CA ASP A 8 -18.00 -22.36 23.19
C ASP A 8 -18.81 -21.87 24.42
N PHE A 9 -19.84 -21.04 24.19
CA PHE A 9 -20.66 -20.47 25.27
C PHE A 9 -21.92 -21.31 25.47
N ASP A 10 -22.04 -21.96 26.64
CA ASP A 10 -23.26 -22.67 27.02
C ASP A 10 -24.38 -21.65 27.30
N LEU A 11 -25.05 -21.23 26.24
CA LEU A 11 -26.21 -20.33 26.26
C LEU A 11 -27.27 -20.80 27.25
N LYS A 12 -27.46 -22.11 27.39
CA LYS A 12 -28.44 -22.67 28.32
C LYS A 12 -28.05 -22.40 29.77
N ASN A 13 -26.78 -22.54 30.14
CA ASN A 13 -26.31 -22.19 31.48
C ASN A 13 -26.38 -20.69 31.72
N TYR A 14 -26.01 -19.86 30.76
CA TYR A 14 -26.12 -18.41 30.90
C TYR A 14 -27.54 -17.93 31.21
N PHE A 15 -28.53 -18.42 30.45
CA PHE A 15 -29.92 -18.03 30.66
C PHE A 15 -30.48 -18.58 31.98
N LYS A 16 -30.07 -19.78 32.40
CA LYS A 16 -30.42 -20.34 33.71
C LYS A 16 -29.78 -19.59 34.87
N GLU A 17 -28.52 -19.21 34.78
CA GLU A 17 -27.83 -18.47 35.84
C GLU A 17 -28.32 -17.02 35.94
N SER A 18 -28.55 -16.37 34.79
CA SER A 18 -28.96 -14.96 34.74
C SER A 18 -30.43 -14.75 35.12
N TYR A 19 -31.31 -15.71 34.81
CA TYR A 19 -32.76 -15.54 34.94
C TYR A 19 -33.47 -16.65 35.69
N GLY A 20 -32.85 -17.79 35.93
CA GLY A 20 -33.46 -18.97 36.55
C GLY A 20 -34.42 -19.72 35.62
N SER A 21 -35.48 -19.06 35.17
CA SER A 21 -36.48 -19.59 34.24
C SER A 21 -36.91 -18.57 33.19
N VAL A 22 -37.50 -19.05 32.09
CA VAL A 22 -38.09 -18.18 31.06
C VAL A 22 -39.21 -17.30 31.64
N ASP A 23 -39.98 -17.79 32.61
CA ASP A 23 -41.08 -17.01 33.21
C ASP A 23 -40.59 -15.76 33.94
N VAL A 24 -39.44 -15.85 34.63
CA VAL A 24 -38.80 -14.70 35.28
C VAL A 24 -38.33 -13.69 34.23
N LEU A 25 -37.73 -14.17 33.14
CA LEU A 25 -37.31 -13.32 32.03
C LEU A 25 -38.51 -12.62 31.36
N ILE A 26 -39.61 -13.34 31.11
CA ILE A 26 -40.86 -12.78 30.59
C ILE A 26 -41.44 -11.73 31.55
N ALA A 27 -41.47 -12.01 32.85
CA ALA A 27 -42.01 -11.09 33.84
C ALA A 27 -41.21 -9.77 33.89
N ARG A 28 -39.88 -9.83 33.79
CA ARG A 28 -39.02 -8.65 33.73
C ARG A 28 -39.15 -7.89 32.42
N ALA A 29 -39.23 -8.61 31.29
CA ALA A 29 -39.48 -8.00 29.98
C ALA A 29 -40.82 -7.24 29.94
N LYS A 30 -41.88 -7.80 30.54
CA LYS A 30 -43.20 -7.16 30.69
C LYS A 30 -43.18 -5.92 31.58
N LYS A 31 -42.24 -5.81 32.52
CA LYS A 31 -42.03 -4.61 33.35
C LYS A 31 -41.32 -3.46 32.62
N GLY A 32 -40.97 -3.64 31.34
CA GLY A 32 -40.32 -2.61 30.54
C GLY A 32 -38.79 -2.68 30.55
N GLU A 33 -38.19 -3.74 31.10
CA GLU A 33 -36.74 -3.88 31.10
C GLU A 33 -36.22 -4.25 29.70
N VAL A 34 -35.69 -3.25 28.97
CA VAL A 34 -35.22 -3.37 27.58
C VAL A 34 -34.23 -4.52 27.39
N ARG A 35 -33.29 -4.71 28.33
CA ARG A 35 -32.31 -5.82 28.26
C ARG A 35 -33.00 -7.20 28.28
N CYS A 36 -34.01 -7.36 29.13
CA CYS A 36 -34.77 -8.61 29.19
C CYS A 36 -35.62 -8.82 27.93
N GLN A 37 -36.15 -7.75 27.32
CA GLN A 37 -36.85 -7.82 26.04
C GLN A 37 -35.92 -8.28 24.91
N ILE A 38 -34.70 -7.75 24.84
CA ILE A 38 -33.67 -8.17 23.86
C ILE A 38 -33.32 -9.65 24.06
N HIS A 39 -32.97 -10.04 25.29
CA HIS A 39 -32.55 -11.42 25.58
C HIS A 39 -33.65 -12.44 25.31
N LEU A 40 -34.91 -12.08 25.62
CA LEU A 40 -36.06 -12.93 25.34
C LEU A 40 -36.32 -13.05 23.83
N GLY A 41 -36.17 -11.94 23.10
CA GLY A 41 -36.23 -11.91 21.64
C GLY A 41 -35.20 -12.84 20.99
N ALA A 42 -33.92 -12.71 21.39
CA ALA A 42 -32.83 -13.56 20.91
C ALA A 42 -33.03 -15.04 21.30
N ALA A 43 -33.49 -15.31 22.53
CA ALA A 43 -33.77 -16.68 22.97
C ALA A 43 -34.84 -17.36 22.10
N TYR A 44 -35.92 -16.66 21.76
CA TYR A 44 -36.94 -17.18 20.84
C TYR A 44 -36.46 -17.24 19.38
N ALA A 45 -35.57 -16.35 18.94
CA ALA A 45 -35.02 -16.38 17.58
C ALA A 45 -34.14 -17.62 17.34
N THR A 46 -33.30 -17.96 18.33
CA THR A 46 -32.38 -19.10 18.26
C THR A 46 -33.07 -20.41 18.64
N GLY A 47 -33.93 -20.39 19.67
CA GLY A 47 -34.42 -21.59 20.34
C GLY A 47 -33.32 -22.19 21.22
N ILE A 48 -33.52 -22.15 22.55
CA ILE A 48 -32.53 -22.62 23.52
C ILE A 48 -33.05 -23.92 24.13
N GLU A 49 -32.35 -25.02 23.86
CA GLU A 49 -32.77 -26.36 24.29
C GLU A 49 -33.02 -26.45 25.81
N GLY A 50 -34.24 -26.84 26.18
CA GLY A 50 -34.66 -26.95 27.58
C GLY A 50 -34.91 -25.60 28.28
N PHE A 51 -34.98 -24.49 27.54
CA PHE A 51 -35.35 -23.16 28.05
C PHE A 51 -36.51 -22.55 27.26
N VAL A 52 -36.38 -22.38 25.93
CA VAL A 52 -37.46 -21.95 25.02
C VAL A 52 -37.35 -22.62 23.66
N GLU A 53 -38.48 -22.98 23.07
CA GLU A 53 -38.53 -23.39 21.66
C GLU A 53 -38.37 -22.18 20.75
N LYS A 54 -37.82 -22.41 19.55
CA LYS A 54 -37.69 -21.38 18.52
C LYS A 54 -39.08 -20.88 18.09
N ASP A 55 -39.30 -19.57 18.18
CA ASP A 55 -40.58 -18.93 17.86
C ASP A 55 -40.34 -17.53 17.26
N THR A 56 -40.32 -17.46 15.93
CA THR A 56 -40.04 -16.21 15.19
C THR A 56 -41.04 -15.10 15.50
N LYS A 57 -42.32 -15.42 15.73
CA LYS A 57 -43.34 -14.40 16.02
C LYS A 57 -43.11 -13.77 17.39
N LYS A 58 -42.80 -14.58 18.41
CA LYS A 58 -42.44 -14.06 19.73
C LYS A 58 -41.12 -13.30 19.69
N ALA A 59 -40.14 -13.77 18.92
CA ALA A 59 -38.88 -13.07 18.74
C ALA A 59 -39.09 -11.66 18.18
N ILE A 60 -39.83 -11.53 17.06
CA ILE A 60 -40.20 -10.25 16.47
C ILE A 60 -40.92 -9.37 17.49
N GLY A 61 -41.93 -9.90 18.19
CA GLY A 61 -42.70 -9.13 19.17
C GLY A 61 -41.85 -8.54 20.29
N TRP A 62 -40.93 -9.32 20.86
CA TRP A 62 -40.07 -8.86 21.95
C TRP A 62 -38.98 -7.90 21.49
N LEU A 63 -38.34 -8.16 20.35
CA LEU A 63 -37.33 -7.25 19.79
C LEU A 63 -37.95 -5.93 19.33
N ASP A 64 -39.14 -5.96 18.73
CA ASP A 64 -39.87 -4.74 18.35
C ASP A 64 -40.27 -3.92 19.59
N THR A 65 -40.71 -4.59 20.66
CA THR A 65 -40.99 -3.92 21.94
C THR A 65 -39.72 -3.27 22.51
N ALA A 66 -38.56 -3.92 22.39
CA ALA A 66 -37.29 -3.34 22.82
C ALA A 66 -36.93 -2.08 22.03
N VAL A 67 -37.09 -2.09 20.70
CA VAL A 67 -36.84 -0.93 19.83
C VAL A 67 -37.82 0.21 20.15
N GLN A 68 -39.10 -0.09 20.37
CA GLN A 68 -40.12 0.91 20.77
C GLN A 68 -39.81 1.53 22.14
N ASN A 69 -39.22 0.77 23.07
CA ASN A 69 -38.78 1.26 24.38
C ASN A 69 -37.40 1.93 24.36
N GLY A 70 -36.89 2.32 23.18
CA GLY A 70 -35.67 3.12 23.03
C GLY A 70 -34.38 2.32 22.85
N CYS A 71 -34.45 1.02 22.51
CA CYS A 71 -33.24 0.28 22.13
C CYS A 71 -32.68 0.83 20.80
N ILE A 72 -31.46 1.38 20.86
CA ILE A 72 -30.71 1.91 19.70
C ILE A 72 -29.53 1.02 19.29
N ILE A 73 -29.51 -0.24 19.74
CA ILE A 73 -28.39 -1.16 19.49
C ILE A 73 -28.47 -1.63 18.02
N PRO A 74 -27.44 -1.39 17.18
CA PRO A 74 -27.51 -1.72 15.75
C PRO A 74 -27.71 -3.21 15.46
N SER A 75 -27.09 -4.09 16.25
CA SER A 75 -27.25 -5.55 16.10
C SER A 75 -28.68 -6.02 16.35
N VAL A 76 -29.37 -5.43 17.33
CA VAL A 76 -30.79 -5.71 17.65
C VAL A 76 -31.71 -5.23 16.53
N MET A 77 -31.51 -4.00 16.04
CA MET A 77 -32.26 -3.47 14.90
C MET A 77 -32.08 -4.33 13.65
N LYS A 78 -30.84 -4.77 13.40
CA LYS A 78 -30.51 -5.66 12.29
C LYS A 78 -31.18 -7.02 12.44
N GLU A 79 -31.13 -7.64 13.61
CA GLU A 79 -31.74 -8.95 13.87
C GLU A 79 -33.26 -8.89 13.72
N LEU A 80 -33.92 -7.87 14.29
CA LEU A 80 -35.34 -7.62 14.07
C LEU A 80 -35.65 -7.43 12.58
N GLY A 81 -34.85 -6.63 11.87
CA GLY A 81 -34.98 -6.43 10.43
C GLY A 81 -34.88 -7.75 9.65
N GLN A 82 -33.91 -8.61 9.96
CA GLN A 82 -33.77 -9.94 9.33
C GLN A 82 -34.99 -10.82 9.58
N LEU A 83 -35.47 -10.90 10.82
CA LEU A 83 -36.65 -11.72 11.13
C LEU A 83 -37.90 -11.21 10.40
N LEU A 84 -38.07 -9.88 10.28
CA LEU A 84 -39.17 -9.26 9.54
C LEU A 84 -39.05 -9.51 8.04
N ASP A 85 -37.85 -9.38 7.46
CA ASP A 85 -37.63 -9.60 6.03
C ASP A 85 -37.88 -11.06 5.64
N PHE A 86 -37.44 -12.02 6.47
CA PHE A 86 -37.71 -13.45 6.28
C PHE A 86 -39.19 -13.82 6.26
N THR A 87 -40.09 -12.97 6.80
CA THR A 87 -41.53 -13.24 6.69
C THR A 87 -42.07 -13.05 5.27
N GLY A 88 -41.38 -12.27 4.43
CA GLY A 88 -41.78 -12.00 3.04
C GLY A 88 -43.05 -11.17 2.86
N GLU A 89 -43.63 -10.63 3.94
CA GLU A 89 -44.82 -9.78 3.87
C GLU A 89 -44.40 -8.32 3.58
N PRO A 90 -44.98 -7.63 2.57
CA PRO A 90 -44.52 -6.28 2.17
C PRO A 90 -44.48 -5.25 3.32
N HIS A 91 -45.43 -5.32 4.25
CA HIS A 91 -45.43 -4.44 5.42
C HIS A 91 -44.24 -4.69 6.35
N ASN A 92 -43.89 -5.95 6.57
CA ASN A 92 -42.75 -6.33 7.41
C ASN A 92 -41.43 -6.00 6.71
N GLN A 93 -41.33 -6.21 5.40
CA GLN A 93 -40.16 -5.84 4.60
C GLN A 93 -39.92 -4.33 4.57
N ARG A 94 -40.99 -3.52 4.54
CA ARG A 94 -40.87 -2.06 4.69
C ARG A 94 -40.32 -1.66 6.06
N LYS A 95 -40.79 -2.32 7.12
CA LYS A 95 -40.24 -2.10 8.47
C LYS A 95 -38.80 -2.60 8.60
N ALA A 96 -38.44 -3.70 7.96
CA ALA A 96 -37.08 -4.22 7.89
C ALA A 96 -36.14 -3.22 7.21
N TYR A 97 -36.56 -2.66 6.07
CA TYR A 97 -35.83 -1.62 5.35
C TYR A 97 -35.52 -0.40 6.24
N ASP A 98 -36.52 0.12 6.97
CA ASP A 98 -36.33 1.25 7.90
C ASP A 98 -35.35 0.92 9.03
N LEU A 99 -35.41 -0.30 9.56
CA LEU A 99 -34.50 -0.79 10.60
C LEU A 99 -33.07 -0.95 10.06
N TYR A 100 -32.90 -1.47 8.84
CA TYR A 100 -31.61 -1.58 8.19
C TYR A 100 -30.99 -0.22 7.92
N GLN A 101 -31.74 0.77 7.41
CA GLN A 101 -31.21 2.13 7.25
C GLN A 101 -30.68 2.70 8.56
N LYS A 102 -31.44 2.57 9.65
CA LYS A 102 -31.02 3.06 10.98
C LYS A 102 -29.76 2.35 11.47
N ALA A 103 -29.74 1.02 11.43
CA ALA A 103 -28.59 0.24 11.86
C ALA A 103 -27.35 0.48 10.99
N ALA A 104 -27.52 0.66 9.67
CA ALA A 104 -26.45 0.91 8.72
C ALA A 104 -25.79 2.28 8.95
N ARG A 105 -26.58 3.32 9.26
CA ARG A 105 -26.08 4.65 9.66
C ARG A 105 -25.32 4.62 10.99
N LEU A 106 -25.70 3.72 11.89
CA LEU A 106 -24.97 3.47 13.15
C LEU A 106 -23.75 2.55 12.98
N GLY A 107 -23.37 2.19 11.74
CA GLY A 107 -22.15 1.45 11.44
C GLY A 107 -22.30 -0.07 11.43
N SER A 108 -23.52 -0.63 11.44
CA SER A 108 -23.70 -2.09 11.34
C SER A 108 -23.37 -2.59 9.93
N THR A 109 -22.23 -3.28 9.78
CA THR A 109 -21.80 -3.92 8.52
C THR A 109 -22.85 -4.86 7.95
N SER A 110 -23.51 -5.66 8.80
CA SER A 110 -24.60 -6.56 8.41
C SER A 110 -25.78 -5.79 7.80
N ALA A 111 -26.19 -4.69 8.43
CA ALA A 111 -27.31 -3.90 7.95
C ALA A 111 -26.96 -3.16 6.65
N GLN A 112 -25.73 -2.67 6.51
CA GLN A 112 -25.23 -2.11 5.25
C GLN A 112 -25.28 -3.14 4.12
N PHE A 113 -24.83 -4.38 4.37
CA PHE A 113 -24.90 -5.46 3.40
C PHE A 113 -26.34 -5.83 3.02
N ASN A 114 -27.24 -6.00 4.00
CA ASN A 114 -28.64 -6.32 3.72
C ASN A 114 -29.35 -5.20 2.96
N LEU A 115 -29.07 -3.94 3.32
CA LEU A 115 -29.60 -2.79 2.59
C LEU A 115 -29.10 -2.77 1.14
N ALA A 116 -27.84 -3.14 0.91
CA ALA A 116 -27.29 -3.29 -0.43
C ALA A 116 -28.03 -4.36 -1.24
N GLU A 117 -28.32 -5.53 -0.67
CA GLU A 117 -29.09 -6.58 -1.36
C GLU A 117 -30.53 -6.16 -1.65
N MET A 118 -31.18 -5.41 -0.76
CA MET A 118 -32.53 -4.88 -1.00
C MET A 118 -32.55 -3.92 -2.19
N TYR A 119 -31.59 -2.99 -2.28
CA TYR A 119 -31.45 -2.11 -3.44
C TYR A 119 -31.05 -2.88 -4.70
N ARG A 120 -30.17 -3.88 -4.61
CA ARG A 120 -29.70 -4.62 -5.78
C ARG A 120 -30.80 -5.48 -6.41
N CYS A 121 -31.67 -6.07 -5.61
CA CYS A 121 -32.77 -6.90 -6.12
C CYS A 121 -34.05 -6.09 -6.41
N GLY A 122 -34.22 -4.94 -5.74
CA GLY A 122 -35.53 -4.36 -5.54
C GLY A 122 -36.41 -5.25 -4.65
N VAL A 123 -37.33 -4.62 -3.91
CA VAL A 123 -38.38 -5.32 -3.17
C VAL A 123 -39.69 -4.62 -3.48
N GLU A 124 -40.60 -5.33 -4.13
CA GLU A 124 -41.86 -4.78 -4.64
C GLU A 124 -42.64 -4.05 -3.54
N GLY A 125 -42.99 -2.78 -3.80
CA GLY A 125 -43.71 -1.96 -2.84
C GLY A 125 -42.89 -1.56 -1.61
N VAL A 126 -41.58 -1.74 -1.59
CA VAL A 126 -40.69 -1.30 -0.51
C VAL A 126 -39.59 -0.39 -1.03
N VAL A 127 -38.79 -0.89 -1.97
CA VAL A 127 -37.65 -0.17 -2.57
C VAL A 127 -37.45 -0.65 -4.00
N ASP A 128 -37.23 0.29 -4.91
CA ASP A 128 -36.94 -0.05 -6.31
C ASP A 128 -35.51 -0.56 -6.47
N GLU A 129 -35.26 -1.30 -7.55
CA GLU A 129 -33.90 -1.71 -7.90
C GLU A 129 -33.03 -0.48 -8.19
N ASP A 130 -31.92 -0.34 -7.45
CA ASP A 130 -30.90 0.68 -7.67
C ASP A 130 -29.51 0.09 -7.45
N ILE A 131 -28.88 -0.32 -8.56
CA ILE A 131 -27.52 -0.88 -8.56
C ILE A 131 -26.49 0.13 -8.02
N LYS A 132 -26.67 1.44 -8.23
CA LYS A 132 -25.72 2.44 -7.74
C LYS A 132 -25.76 2.53 -6.23
N GLU A 133 -26.96 2.68 -5.67
CA GLU A 133 -27.16 2.77 -4.23
C GLU A 133 -26.72 1.46 -3.54
N ALA A 134 -27.02 0.30 -4.14
CA ALA A 134 -26.53 -0.99 -3.67
C ALA A 134 -25.00 -1.04 -3.55
N PHE A 135 -24.27 -0.59 -4.57
CA PHE A 135 -22.81 -0.59 -4.55
C PHE A 135 -22.23 0.37 -3.53
N GLU A 136 -22.85 1.51 -3.28
CA GLU A 136 -22.44 2.41 -2.20
C GLU A 136 -22.59 1.74 -0.83
N TRP A 137 -23.66 0.98 -0.60
CA TRP A 137 -23.84 0.21 0.64
C TRP A 137 -22.90 -0.99 0.75
N TYR A 138 -22.63 -1.72 -0.34
CA TYR A 138 -21.62 -2.79 -0.33
C TYR A 138 -20.22 -2.26 -0.03
N LYS A 139 -19.82 -1.12 -0.61
CA LYS A 139 -18.51 -0.48 -0.35
C LYS A 139 -18.39 -0.04 1.11
N LYS A 140 -19.46 0.51 1.69
CA LYS A 140 -19.53 0.82 3.13
C LYS A 140 -19.36 -0.43 3.98
N ALA A 141 -20.05 -1.53 3.65
CA ALA A 141 -19.91 -2.81 4.35
C ALA A 141 -18.49 -3.43 4.18
N ALA A 142 -17.85 -3.21 3.04
CA ALA A 142 -16.43 -3.54 2.81
C ALA A 142 -15.45 -2.61 3.56
N GLY A 143 -15.96 -1.58 4.23
CA GLY A 143 -15.23 -0.57 4.98
C GLY A 143 -14.41 0.38 4.10
N GLU A 144 -14.88 0.70 2.90
CA GLU A 144 -14.43 1.83 2.08
C GLU A 144 -15.21 3.09 2.50
N SER A 145 -15.10 3.49 3.76
CA SER A 145 -15.87 4.61 4.29
C SER A 145 -15.35 5.95 3.77
N THR A 146 -15.99 6.51 2.76
CA THR A 146 -16.10 7.96 2.59
C THR A 146 -17.41 8.39 3.23
N VAL A 147 -17.36 8.90 4.46
CA VAL A 147 -18.55 9.50 5.07
C VAL A 147 -18.16 10.78 5.80
N GLU A 148 -18.35 11.91 5.12
CA GLU A 148 -18.70 13.20 5.72
C GLU A 148 -20.22 13.19 6.01
N ASP A 149 -20.69 12.38 6.96
CA ASP A 149 -22.07 12.49 7.47
C ASP A 149 -21.99 13.37 8.71
N THR A 150 -22.26 14.66 8.53
CA THR A 150 -22.19 15.70 9.56
C THR A 150 -23.42 15.71 10.48
N THR A 151 -24.32 14.73 10.37
CA THR A 151 -25.51 14.62 11.22
C THR A 151 -25.17 14.10 12.62
N GLU A 152 -26.00 14.45 13.62
CA GLU A 152 -25.87 13.94 15.00
C GLU A 152 -25.96 12.40 15.08
N VAL A 153 -26.67 11.77 14.14
CA VAL A 153 -26.74 10.30 14.04
C VAL A 153 -25.46 9.72 13.46
N GLY A 154 -24.83 10.41 12.49
CA GLY A 154 -23.52 10.05 11.95
C GLY A 154 -22.41 10.14 13.00
N SER A 155 -22.40 11.20 13.82
CA SER A 155 -21.42 11.34 14.92
C SER A 155 -21.60 10.31 16.03
N LEU A 156 -22.85 9.97 16.38
CA LEU A 156 -23.15 8.86 17.29
C LEU A 156 -22.75 7.51 16.69
N GLY A 157 -23.01 7.30 15.40
CA GLY A 157 -22.59 6.12 14.64
C GLY A 157 -21.07 5.94 14.65
N LEU A 158 -20.29 7.00 14.49
CA LEU A 158 -18.81 6.97 14.59
C LEU A 158 -18.32 6.59 15.99
N LEU A 159 -18.97 7.12 17.04
CA LEU A 159 -18.67 6.79 18.45
C LEU A 159 -18.98 5.31 18.78
N ILE A 160 -20.13 4.82 18.31
CA ILE A 160 -20.57 3.42 18.48
C ILE A 160 -19.69 2.49 17.64
N ALA A 161 -19.44 2.79 16.37
CA ALA A 161 -18.54 2.00 15.52
C ALA A 161 -17.11 1.94 16.08
N GLY A 162 -16.59 3.05 16.62
CA GLY A 162 -15.27 3.09 17.26
C GLY A 162 -15.17 2.27 18.57
N THR A 163 -16.28 2.10 19.28
CA THR A 163 -16.36 1.28 20.50
C THR A 163 -16.68 -0.19 20.18
N MET A 164 -17.47 -0.47 19.13
CA MET A 164 -17.78 -1.82 18.66
C MET A 164 -16.63 -2.46 17.86
N ASN A 165 -15.85 -1.69 17.09
CA ASN A 165 -14.60 -2.17 16.45
C ASN A 165 -13.56 -2.69 17.45
N LYS A 166 -13.67 -2.35 18.75
CA LYS A 166 -12.80 -2.89 19.81
C LYS A 166 -13.35 -4.15 20.47
N ILE A 167 -14.63 -4.48 20.24
CA ILE A 167 -15.36 -5.57 20.90
C ILE A 167 -15.69 -6.70 19.90
N GLU A 168 -15.88 -6.39 18.61
CA GLU A 168 -16.28 -7.33 17.57
C GLU A 168 -15.10 -7.76 16.68
N ASN A 169 -14.16 -8.53 17.24
CA ASN A 169 -13.18 -9.30 16.45
C ASN A 169 -13.79 -10.58 15.84
N SER A 170 -15.11 -10.78 15.96
CA SER A 170 -15.85 -11.98 15.54
C SER A 170 -16.69 -11.78 14.27
N HIS A 171 -16.60 -10.63 13.60
CA HIS A 171 -17.38 -10.30 12.39
C HIS A 171 -16.53 -9.95 11.15
N ASP A 172 -15.30 -10.48 11.07
CA ASP A 172 -14.50 -10.45 9.83
C ASP A 172 -15.25 -11.08 8.63
N ASP A 173 -16.18 -12.01 8.90
CA ASP A 173 -16.94 -12.73 7.87
C ASP A 173 -17.83 -11.84 7.00
N LEU A 174 -18.55 -10.87 7.57
CA LEU A 174 -19.51 -10.06 6.80
C LEU A 174 -18.82 -9.03 5.91
N ARG A 175 -17.69 -8.49 6.37
CA ARG A 175 -16.84 -7.64 5.55
C ARG A 175 -16.27 -8.44 4.38
N GLN A 176 -15.84 -9.67 4.63
CA GLN A 176 -15.40 -10.59 3.59
C GLN A 176 -16.54 -10.96 2.62
N ILE A 177 -17.77 -11.16 3.11
CA ILE A 177 -18.95 -11.41 2.26
C ILE A 177 -19.23 -10.20 1.35
N ALA A 178 -19.18 -8.98 1.87
CA ALA A 178 -19.35 -7.77 1.06
C ALA A 178 -18.26 -7.66 -0.02
N LEU A 179 -16.99 -7.90 0.34
CA LEU A 179 -15.86 -7.87 -0.60
C LEU A 179 -15.98 -8.96 -1.68
N THR A 180 -16.32 -10.19 -1.31
CA THR A 180 -16.50 -11.30 -2.27
C THR A 180 -17.73 -11.10 -3.15
N SER A 181 -18.78 -10.46 -2.64
CA SER A 181 -19.96 -10.06 -3.43
C SER A 181 -19.60 -8.97 -4.45
N LEU A 182 -18.87 -7.94 -4.04
CA LEU A 182 -18.33 -6.92 -4.96
C LEU A 182 -17.45 -7.55 -6.04
N TYR A 183 -16.54 -8.47 -5.67
CA TYR A 183 -15.76 -9.24 -6.65
C TYR A 183 -16.67 -9.92 -7.69
N LYS A 184 -17.68 -10.66 -7.22
CA LYS A 184 -18.61 -11.39 -8.10
C LYS A 184 -19.36 -10.43 -9.04
N TYR A 185 -19.97 -9.37 -8.50
CA TYR A 185 -20.80 -8.46 -9.28
C TYR A 185 -19.97 -7.65 -10.30
N TYR A 186 -18.79 -7.16 -9.91
CA TYR A 186 -17.89 -6.53 -10.87
C TYR A 186 -17.38 -7.51 -11.94
N LEU A 187 -17.12 -8.77 -11.60
CA LEU A 187 -16.67 -9.76 -12.59
C LEU A 187 -17.76 -10.09 -13.62
N LEU A 188 -19.03 -10.18 -13.18
CA LEU A 188 -20.17 -10.46 -14.05
C LEU A 188 -20.63 -9.24 -14.86
N GLY A 189 -20.34 -8.02 -14.37
CA GLY A 189 -20.82 -6.78 -14.97
C GLY A 189 -22.17 -6.30 -14.41
N ASP A 190 -22.67 -6.95 -13.36
CA ASP A 190 -23.84 -6.56 -12.58
C ASP A 190 -23.49 -5.40 -11.63
N CYS A 191 -22.89 -4.34 -12.19
CA CYS A 191 -22.35 -3.20 -11.48
C CYS A 191 -22.84 -1.89 -12.11
N PRO A 192 -22.64 -0.73 -11.47
CA PRO A 192 -23.13 0.55 -11.98
C PRO A 192 -22.68 0.88 -13.41
N GLU A 193 -21.52 0.38 -13.82
CA GLU A 193 -20.96 0.55 -15.16
C GLU A 193 -21.65 -0.31 -16.23
N GLY A 194 -22.47 -1.28 -15.84
CA GLY A 194 -23.24 -2.15 -16.73
C GLY A 194 -22.40 -3.08 -17.61
N LYS A 195 -21.13 -3.32 -17.23
CA LYS A 195 -20.20 -4.19 -17.97
C LYS A 195 -19.12 -4.75 -17.03
N PRO A 196 -18.57 -5.94 -17.31
CA PRO A 196 -17.51 -6.55 -16.51
C PRO A 196 -16.34 -5.60 -16.22
N GLN A 197 -15.90 -5.58 -14.96
CA GLN A 197 -14.75 -4.84 -14.43
C GLN A 197 -13.75 -5.82 -13.78
N PRO A 198 -13.07 -6.69 -14.56
CA PRO A 198 -12.25 -7.78 -14.01
C PRO A 198 -11.11 -7.28 -13.10
N THR A 199 -10.51 -6.13 -13.40
CA THR A 199 -9.48 -5.51 -12.55
C THR A 199 -10.04 -5.00 -11.21
N LYS A 200 -11.20 -4.34 -11.22
CA LYS A 200 -11.91 -3.94 -9.97
C LYS A 200 -12.35 -5.15 -9.18
N ALA A 201 -12.83 -6.20 -9.86
CA ALA A 201 -13.20 -7.45 -9.21
C ALA A 201 -12.00 -8.04 -8.45
N VAL A 202 -10.85 -8.21 -9.12
CA VAL A 202 -9.62 -8.71 -8.50
C VAL A 202 -9.20 -7.84 -7.31
N HIS A 203 -9.37 -6.52 -7.38
CA HIS A 203 -9.11 -5.64 -6.23
C HIS A 203 -9.92 -6.05 -4.98
N TYR A 204 -11.23 -6.24 -5.10
CA TYR A 204 -12.08 -6.67 -3.99
C TYR A 204 -11.77 -8.08 -3.51
N LEU A 205 -11.43 -9.00 -4.43
CA LEU A 205 -10.98 -10.36 -4.10
C LEU A 205 -9.68 -10.34 -3.29
N THR A 206 -8.72 -9.51 -3.68
CA THR A 206 -7.45 -9.33 -2.96
C THR A 206 -7.68 -8.82 -1.55
N ARG A 207 -8.56 -7.82 -1.37
CA ARG A 207 -8.92 -7.33 -0.03
C ARG A 207 -9.57 -8.43 0.83
N ALA A 208 -10.42 -9.28 0.27
CA ALA A 208 -10.98 -10.41 1.00
C ALA A 208 -9.90 -11.44 1.38
N ALA A 209 -8.99 -11.74 0.46
CA ALA A 209 -7.88 -12.67 0.68
C ALA A 209 -6.91 -12.18 1.78
N GLU A 210 -6.68 -10.86 1.85
CA GLU A 210 -5.88 -10.21 2.90
C GLU A 210 -6.51 -10.29 4.29
N LEU A 211 -7.85 -10.28 4.38
CA LEU A 211 -8.59 -10.52 5.63
C LEU A 211 -8.61 -12.00 6.04
N GLY A 212 -7.91 -12.88 5.32
CA GLY A 212 -7.81 -14.30 5.66
C GLY A 212 -8.85 -15.20 4.99
N ASN A 213 -9.70 -14.67 4.10
CA ASN A 213 -10.70 -15.47 3.40
C ASN A 213 -10.02 -16.55 2.53
N THR A 214 -10.09 -17.80 2.95
CA THR A 214 -9.38 -18.93 2.32
C THR A 214 -9.81 -19.14 0.86
N GLU A 215 -11.11 -19.01 0.59
CA GLU A 215 -11.68 -19.12 -0.75
C GLU A 215 -11.17 -18.01 -1.68
N ALA A 216 -11.10 -16.76 -1.19
CA ALA A 216 -10.56 -15.65 -1.95
C ALA A 216 -9.06 -15.82 -2.23
N GLN A 217 -8.29 -16.31 -1.25
CA GLN A 217 -6.87 -16.63 -1.43
C GLN A 217 -6.67 -17.70 -2.51
N ARG A 218 -7.47 -18.76 -2.50
CA ARG A 218 -7.43 -19.80 -3.53
C ARG A 218 -7.75 -19.25 -4.92
N LYS A 219 -8.89 -18.55 -5.07
CA LYS A 219 -9.31 -17.95 -6.35
C LYS A 219 -8.28 -16.98 -6.89
N LEU A 220 -7.71 -16.12 -6.03
CA LEU A 220 -6.67 -15.18 -6.43
C LEU A 220 -5.39 -15.90 -6.89
N GLY A 221 -5.02 -16.98 -6.19
CA GLY A 221 -3.92 -17.85 -6.58
C GLY A 221 -4.13 -18.49 -7.96
N GLN A 222 -5.34 -18.96 -8.24
CA GLN A 222 -5.72 -19.50 -9.55
C GLN A 222 -5.67 -18.44 -10.66
N ILE A 223 -6.19 -17.23 -10.41
CA ILE A 223 -6.15 -16.12 -11.36
C ILE A 223 -4.70 -15.83 -11.80
N TYR A 224 -3.76 -15.81 -10.86
CA TYR A 224 -2.35 -15.61 -11.19
C TYR A 224 -1.68 -16.82 -11.84
N LEU A 225 -2.13 -18.04 -11.52
CA LEU A 225 -1.59 -19.27 -12.12
C LEU A 225 -1.90 -19.34 -13.63
N GLU A 226 -3.12 -18.94 -13.98
CA GLU A 226 -3.67 -18.97 -15.33
C GLU A 226 -3.34 -17.69 -16.12
N GLY A 227 -3.24 -16.54 -15.44
CA GLY A 227 -3.17 -15.23 -16.08
C GLY A 227 -4.54 -14.79 -16.62
N SER A 228 -5.59 -14.94 -15.81
CA SER A 228 -6.98 -14.58 -16.15
C SER A 228 -7.38 -13.23 -15.53
N CYS A 229 -8.61 -12.75 -15.80
CA CYS A 229 -9.12 -11.48 -15.27
C CYS A 229 -8.21 -10.26 -15.52
N GLU A 230 -7.66 -10.18 -16.74
CA GLU A 230 -6.70 -9.14 -17.16
C GLU A 230 -5.41 -9.11 -16.31
N GLN A 231 -5.14 -10.15 -15.52
CA GLN A 231 -3.88 -10.32 -14.81
C GLN A 231 -2.87 -11.08 -15.66
N ILE A 232 -1.61 -10.69 -15.55
CA ILE A 232 -0.51 -11.44 -16.18
C ILE A 232 -0.25 -12.70 -15.34
N ARG A 233 -0.02 -13.82 -16.01
CA ARG A 233 0.39 -15.07 -15.38
C ARG A 233 1.64 -14.85 -14.51
N ASP A 234 1.50 -15.07 -13.21
CA ASP A 234 2.55 -14.87 -12.21
C ASP A 234 2.60 -16.06 -11.25
N LEU A 235 3.54 -16.97 -11.52
CA LEU A 235 3.73 -18.20 -10.74
C LEU A 235 4.14 -17.92 -9.29
N ARG A 236 4.78 -16.76 -9.00
CA ARG A 236 5.17 -16.43 -7.63
C ARG A 236 3.95 -16.02 -6.82
N LYS A 237 3.12 -15.12 -7.37
CA LYS A 237 1.86 -14.70 -6.72
C LYS A 237 0.90 -15.88 -6.55
N ALA A 238 0.80 -16.74 -7.56
CA ALA A 238 0.02 -17.96 -7.51
C ALA A 238 0.43 -18.84 -6.31
N LYS A 239 1.72 -19.17 -6.19
CA LYS A 239 2.24 -19.97 -5.08
C LYS A 239 2.02 -19.32 -3.71
N ARG A 240 2.20 -17.99 -3.61
CA ARG A 240 1.99 -17.25 -2.36
C ARG A 240 0.55 -17.37 -1.86
N TRP A 241 -0.42 -17.09 -2.73
CA TRP A 241 -1.84 -17.10 -2.35
C TRP A 241 -2.39 -18.50 -2.16
N LEU A 242 -2.05 -19.45 -3.04
CA LEU A 242 -2.41 -20.86 -2.86
C LEU A 242 -1.74 -21.47 -1.61
N GLY A 243 -0.51 -21.05 -1.28
CA GLY A 243 0.20 -21.46 -0.07
C GLY A 243 -0.52 -21.04 1.20
N LYS A 244 -1.01 -19.79 1.27
CA LYS A 244 -1.84 -19.30 2.37
C LYS A 244 -3.14 -20.11 2.51
N ALA A 245 -3.84 -20.33 1.40
CA ALA A 245 -5.08 -21.11 1.42
C ALA A 245 -4.84 -22.57 1.84
N SER A 246 -3.78 -23.19 1.32
CA SER A 246 -3.39 -24.56 1.68
C SER A 246 -2.98 -24.69 3.14
N ALA A 247 -2.31 -23.69 3.72
CA ALA A 247 -1.95 -23.67 5.14
C ALA A 247 -3.20 -23.61 6.05
N SER A 248 -4.28 -22.98 5.58
CA SER A 248 -5.61 -22.97 6.22
C SER A 248 -6.42 -24.26 5.98
N GLY A 249 -5.86 -25.27 5.31
CA GLY A 249 -6.49 -26.58 5.10
C GLY A 249 -7.22 -26.75 3.75
N ASP A 250 -7.12 -25.79 2.83
CA ASP A 250 -7.77 -25.89 1.51
C ASP A 250 -7.09 -26.95 0.61
N VAL A 251 -7.85 -28.00 0.27
CA VAL A 251 -7.37 -29.15 -0.51
C VAL A 251 -7.13 -28.77 -1.98
N GLU A 252 -8.02 -27.98 -2.56
CA GLU A 252 -7.93 -27.57 -3.97
C GLU A 252 -6.74 -26.62 -4.19
N ALA A 253 -6.48 -25.73 -3.24
CA ALA A 253 -5.28 -24.90 -3.24
C ALA A 253 -3.99 -25.74 -3.19
N LYS A 254 -3.99 -26.82 -2.39
CA LYS A 254 -2.87 -27.77 -2.32
C LYS A 254 -2.64 -28.50 -3.64
N GLU A 255 -3.71 -28.90 -4.32
CA GLU A 255 -3.63 -29.53 -5.64
C GLU A 255 -3.11 -28.56 -6.71
N LEU A 256 -3.61 -27.32 -6.74
CA LEU A 256 -3.13 -26.27 -7.64
C LEU A 256 -1.65 -25.91 -7.41
N LEU A 257 -1.17 -25.97 -6.16
CA LEU A 257 0.26 -25.83 -5.85
C LEU A 257 1.12 -26.94 -6.47
N GLN A 258 0.63 -28.17 -6.49
CA GLN A 258 1.34 -29.30 -7.11
C GLN A 258 1.44 -29.17 -8.63
N GLN A 259 0.45 -28.51 -9.25
CA GLN A 259 0.42 -28.20 -10.68
C GLN A 259 1.36 -27.04 -11.05
N CYS A 260 1.81 -26.23 -10.07
CA CYS A 260 2.75 -25.15 -10.31
C CYS A 260 4.17 -25.70 -10.56
N PRO A 261 4.84 -25.39 -11.69
CA PRO A 261 6.19 -25.87 -11.96
C PRO A 261 7.18 -25.44 -10.84
N GLY A 262 7.88 -26.41 -10.25
CA GLY A 262 8.88 -26.22 -9.19
C GLY A 262 8.46 -26.77 -7.82
N SER A 263 8.56 -28.11 -7.73
CA SER A 263 8.83 -29.05 -6.62
C SER A 263 8.32 -28.79 -5.19
N TYR A 264 7.46 -29.73 -4.75
CA TYR A 264 7.47 -30.54 -3.52
C TYR A 264 7.91 -29.97 -2.16
N ASP A 265 7.03 -30.25 -1.18
CA ASP A 265 7.15 -30.13 0.27
C ASP A 265 8.49 -30.61 0.86
N MET A 266 9.07 -29.79 1.75
CA MET A 266 9.64 -30.28 3.01
C MET A 266 9.61 -29.18 4.07
N LYS A 267 9.01 -29.49 5.21
CA LYS A 267 9.16 -28.73 6.46
C LYS A 267 10.62 -28.84 6.90
N HIS A 268 11.37 -27.74 6.82
CA HIS A 268 12.62 -27.58 7.55
C HIS A 268 12.52 -26.38 8.48
N ASP A 269 13.11 -26.55 9.66
CA ASP A 269 13.14 -25.56 10.72
C ASP A 269 13.80 -24.27 10.21
N MET A 270 13.15 -23.14 10.47
CA MET A 270 13.35 -21.84 9.81
C MET A 270 14.56 -21.05 10.35
N SER A 271 15.40 -21.68 11.16
CA SER A 271 16.36 -21.00 12.03
C SER A 271 17.79 -20.93 11.51
N GLU A 272 18.19 -21.67 10.48
CA GLU A 272 19.59 -21.62 10.00
C GLU A 272 19.69 -21.68 8.47
N VAL A 273 19.77 -20.50 7.83
CA VAL A 273 20.42 -20.42 6.51
C VAL A 273 21.89 -20.77 6.73
N SER A 274 22.35 -21.92 6.22
CA SER A 274 23.75 -22.33 6.37
C SER A 274 24.70 -21.25 5.84
N GLU A 275 25.86 -21.09 6.49
CA GLU A 275 26.85 -20.09 6.12
C GLU A 275 27.31 -20.24 4.65
N GLU A 276 27.41 -21.49 4.19
CA GLU A 276 27.70 -21.84 2.78
C GLU A 276 26.60 -21.35 1.81
N ALA A 277 25.32 -21.53 2.15
CA ALA A 277 24.21 -21.05 1.31
C ALA A 277 24.18 -19.51 1.26
N PHE A 278 24.50 -18.85 2.37
CA PHE A 278 24.60 -17.40 2.44
C PHE A 278 25.74 -16.85 1.57
N GLU A 279 26.91 -17.51 1.57
CA GLU A 279 28.05 -17.17 0.70
C GLU A 279 27.70 -17.33 -0.78
N GLN A 280 27.09 -18.45 -1.17
CA GLN A 280 26.65 -18.69 -2.55
C GLN A 280 25.65 -17.63 -3.03
N SER A 281 24.66 -17.28 -2.20
CA SER A 281 23.70 -16.21 -2.51
C SER A 281 24.37 -14.84 -2.61
N SER A 282 25.39 -14.57 -1.78
CA SER A 282 26.19 -13.35 -1.85
C SER A 282 27.00 -13.25 -3.14
N ASP A 283 27.48 -14.38 -3.69
CA ASP A 283 28.15 -14.42 -4.99
C ASP A 283 27.19 -14.18 -6.16
N VAL A 284 25.98 -14.75 -6.11
CA VAL A 284 24.90 -14.48 -7.10
C VAL A 284 24.48 -13.01 -7.07
N MET A 285 24.34 -12.44 -5.88
CA MET A 285 24.10 -11.01 -5.66
C MET A 285 25.21 -10.16 -6.29
N ARG A 286 26.48 -10.54 -6.11
CA ARG A 286 27.65 -9.85 -6.69
C ARG A 286 27.62 -9.83 -8.22
N GLU A 287 27.30 -10.95 -8.86
CA GLU A 287 27.25 -11.03 -10.33
C GLU A 287 26.08 -10.23 -10.93
N LYS A 288 24.90 -10.24 -10.28
CA LYS A 288 23.76 -9.42 -10.71
C LYS A 288 24.05 -7.91 -10.62
N LEU A 289 24.77 -7.49 -9.58
CA LEU A 289 25.21 -6.10 -9.43
C LEU A 289 26.22 -5.71 -10.50
N ARG A 290 27.19 -6.59 -10.82
CA ARG A 290 28.14 -6.36 -11.93
C ARG A 290 27.44 -6.16 -13.27
N GLN A 291 26.48 -7.03 -13.61
CA GLN A 291 25.69 -6.93 -14.85
C GLN A 291 24.86 -5.65 -14.96
N ARG A 292 24.50 -5.03 -13.83
CA ARG A 292 23.78 -3.74 -13.80
C ARG A 292 24.69 -2.52 -13.84
N ASN A 293 25.88 -2.60 -13.25
CA ASN A 293 26.88 -1.53 -13.37
C ASN A 293 27.32 -1.33 -14.82
N ASP A 294 27.38 -2.41 -15.62
CA ASP A 294 27.61 -2.33 -17.06
C ASP A 294 26.48 -1.61 -17.84
N ALA A 295 25.36 -1.28 -17.17
CA ALA A 295 24.19 -0.63 -17.77
C ALA A 295 24.00 0.85 -17.37
N ASP A 296 24.88 1.46 -16.56
CA ASP A 296 24.78 2.86 -16.08
C ASP A 296 23.39 3.22 -15.50
N LYS A 297 22.74 2.27 -14.82
CA LYS A 297 21.39 2.45 -14.26
C LYS A 297 21.47 2.95 -12.82
N HIS A 298 21.06 4.20 -12.58
CA HIS A 298 21.01 4.80 -11.25
C HIS A 298 19.88 4.22 -10.40
N LEU A 299 20.11 3.99 -9.10
CA LEU A 299 19.20 3.32 -8.14
C LEU A 299 17.83 4.00 -7.94
N LEU A 300 17.70 5.28 -8.32
CA LEU A 300 16.47 6.07 -8.17
C LEU A 300 15.79 6.43 -9.50
N ALA A 301 16.35 6.01 -10.63
CA ALA A 301 15.83 6.47 -11.92
C ALA A 301 14.59 5.68 -12.33
N ILE A 302 13.46 6.38 -12.41
CA ILE A 302 12.21 5.91 -13.01
C ILE A 302 12.41 5.96 -14.53
N TYR A 303 13.01 4.91 -15.09
CA TYR A 303 13.46 4.92 -16.50
C TYR A 303 12.35 4.72 -17.54
N GLN A 304 11.11 4.49 -17.13
CA GLN A 304 10.01 4.29 -18.08
C GLN A 304 8.81 5.15 -17.67
N PRO A 305 8.65 6.35 -18.26
CA PRO A 305 7.46 7.13 -18.07
C PRO A 305 6.23 6.29 -18.43
N VAL A 306 5.26 6.27 -17.52
CA VAL A 306 3.95 5.68 -17.81
C VAL A 306 3.15 6.78 -18.49
N ALA A 307 2.72 6.54 -19.74
CA ALA A 307 1.80 7.44 -20.40
C ALA A 307 0.44 7.30 -19.71
N PHE A 308 0.04 8.33 -18.97
CA PHE A 308 -1.27 8.40 -18.33
C PHE A 308 -2.26 9.11 -19.26
N SER A 309 -3.51 8.66 -19.25
CA SER A 309 -4.65 9.38 -19.83
C SER A 309 -5.67 9.64 -18.74
N GLU A 310 -6.49 10.67 -18.90
CA GLU A 310 -7.55 10.99 -17.95
C GLU A 310 -8.53 9.81 -17.77
N GLU A 311 -8.92 9.17 -18.87
CA GLU A 311 -9.84 8.02 -18.89
C GLU A 311 -9.26 6.82 -18.15
N MET A 312 -7.96 6.56 -18.32
CA MET A 312 -7.23 5.51 -17.60
C MET A 312 -7.26 5.78 -16.10
N LEU A 313 -6.97 7.00 -15.66
CA LEU A 313 -6.94 7.33 -14.23
C LEU A 313 -8.34 7.30 -13.60
N GLN A 314 -9.36 7.71 -14.35
CA GLN A 314 -10.77 7.67 -13.91
C GLN A 314 -11.27 6.24 -13.64
N GLN A 315 -10.79 5.23 -14.37
CA GLN A 315 -11.13 3.82 -14.12
C GLN A 315 -10.75 3.36 -12.71
N TYR A 316 -9.78 4.04 -12.08
CA TYR A 316 -9.26 3.73 -10.76
C TYR A 316 -9.59 4.80 -9.72
N GLU A 317 -10.67 5.60 -9.88
CA GLU A 317 -11.05 6.67 -8.93
C GLU A 317 -11.16 6.23 -7.47
N TRP A 318 -11.44 4.95 -7.22
CA TRP A 318 -11.45 4.36 -5.87
C TRP A 318 -10.06 4.39 -5.22
N SER A 319 -8.97 4.35 -6.00
CA SER A 319 -7.59 4.39 -5.53
C SER A 319 -7.15 5.83 -5.21
N PRO A 320 -6.68 6.09 -3.97
CA PRO A 320 -6.12 7.39 -3.61
C PRO A 320 -4.93 7.79 -4.51
N THR A 321 -4.08 6.85 -4.96
CA THR A 321 -2.99 7.15 -5.91
C THR A 321 -3.56 7.61 -7.25
N ALA A 322 -4.55 6.92 -7.79
CA ALA A 322 -5.15 7.33 -9.06
C ALA A 322 -5.75 8.73 -8.97
N ARG A 323 -6.38 9.09 -7.83
CA ARG A 323 -6.90 10.45 -7.59
C ARG A 323 -5.80 11.50 -7.54
N ILE A 324 -4.65 11.22 -6.90
CA ILE A 324 -3.49 12.13 -6.87
C ILE A 324 -2.95 12.34 -8.29
N HIS A 325 -2.72 11.26 -9.04
CA HIS A 325 -2.27 11.34 -10.43
C HIS A 325 -3.31 12.05 -11.31
N LEU A 326 -4.62 11.82 -11.10
CA LEU A 326 -5.69 12.47 -11.86
C LEU A 326 -5.73 13.97 -11.58
N ARG A 327 -5.58 14.38 -10.31
CA ARG A 327 -5.47 15.80 -9.92
C ARG A 327 -4.26 16.44 -10.58
N ALA A 328 -3.10 15.81 -10.48
CA ALA A 328 -1.86 16.28 -11.11
C ALA A 328 -2.02 16.40 -12.64
N TYR A 329 -2.63 15.39 -13.27
CA TYR A 329 -2.88 15.37 -14.72
C TYR A 329 -3.76 16.54 -15.15
N LYS A 330 -4.86 16.78 -14.42
CA LYS A 330 -5.79 17.89 -14.69
C LYS A 330 -5.11 19.25 -14.59
N LEU A 331 -4.28 19.46 -13.56
CA LEU A 331 -3.50 20.69 -13.39
C LEU A 331 -2.54 20.94 -14.56
N VAL A 332 -1.76 19.92 -14.96
CA VAL A 332 -0.83 20.07 -16.10
C VAL A 332 -1.58 20.28 -17.42
N LYS A 333 -2.68 19.56 -17.64
CA LYS A 333 -3.53 19.71 -18.84
C LYS A 333 -4.11 21.12 -18.94
N GLU A 334 -4.70 21.63 -17.86
CA GLU A 334 -5.25 22.99 -17.80
C GLU A 334 -4.16 24.05 -18.02
N GLY A 335 -2.99 23.86 -17.40
CA GLY A 335 -1.84 24.74 -17.62
C GLY A 335 -1.39 24.77 -19.08
N LEU A 336 -1.31 23.61 -19.74
CA LEU A 336 -1.01 23.51 -21.16
C LEU A 336 -2.07 24.19 -22.03
N ASP A 337 -3.36 23.99 -21.75
CA ASP A 337 -4.46 24.62 -22.50
C ASP A 337 -4.38 26.16 -22.43
N ILE A 338 -4.02 26.72 -21.27
CA ILE A 338 -3.78 28.17 -21.10
C ILE A 338 -2.56 28.62 -21.91
N LEU A 339 -1.46 27.87 -21.90
CA LEU A 339 -0.25 28.21 -22.67
C LEU A 339 -0.52 28.17 -24.17
N TYR A 340 -1.22 27.15 -24.67
CA TYR A 340 -1.55 27.05 -26.09
C TYR A 340 -2.50 28.16 -26.55
N SER A 341 -3.53 28.47 -25.75
CA SER A 341 -4.49 29.54 -26.08
C SER A 341 -3.90 30.95 -25.99
N SER A 342 -2.90 31.16 -25.13
CA SER A 342 -2.16 32.42 -25.02
C SER A 342 -0.96 32.55 -25.97
N ASN A 343 -0.65 31.52 -26.78
CA ASN A 343 0.57 31.44 -27.56
C ASN A 343 1.85 31.61 -26.70
N PHE A 344 1.87 30.92 -25.54
CA PHE A 344 2.97 30.88 -24.59
C PHE A 344 3.33 32.26 -24.00
N THR A 345 2.34 33.03 -23.58
CA THR A 345 2.57 34.32 -22.90
C THR A 345 2.00 34.40 -21.48
N ASP A 346 1.05 33.53 -21.12
CA ASP A 346 0.37 33.56 -19.83
C ASP A 346 1.10 32.72 -18.77
N GLU A 347 1.66 33.39 -17.76
CA GLU A 347 2.41 32.76 -16.67
C GLU A 347 1.57 31.81 -15.82
N ARG A 348 0.23 31.96 -15.79
CA ARG A 348 -0.66 31.05 -15.05
C ARG A 348 -0.56 29.61 -15.54
N GLY A 349 -0.27 29.43 -16.82
CA GLY A 349 -0.06 28.10 -17.38
C GLY A 349 1.20 27.42 -16.80
N ILE A 350 2.28 28.20 -16.59
CA ILE A 350 3.50 27.73 -15.93
C ILE A 350 3.21 27.37 -14.46
N THR A 351 2.45 28.20 -13.76
CA THR A 351 2.03 27.96 -12.37
C THR A 351 1.25 26.64 -12.22
N LEU A 352 0.21 26.41 -13.04
CA LEU A 352 -0.58 25.18 -12.97
C LEU A 352 0.23 23.93 -13.30
N MET A 353 1.14 24.02 -14.27
CA MET A 353 2.05 22.91 -14.58
C MET A 353 3.02 22.61 -13.43
N ALA A 354 3.55 23.66 -12.78
CA ALA A 354 4.39 23.51 -11.59
C ALA A 354 3.61 22.87 -10.44
N TYR A 355 2.35 23.25 -10.20
CA TYR A 355 1.49 22.64 -9.19
C TYR A 355 1.14 21.18 -9.52
N GLY A 356 0.93 20.86 -10.79
CA GLY A 356 0.78 19.47 -11.24
C GLY A 356 2.02 18.64 -10.91
N PHE A 357 3.22 19.16 -11.20
CA PHE A 357 4.48 18.52 -10.85
C PHE A 357 4.70 18.37 -9.34
N LEU A 358 4.32 19.37 -8.54
CA LEU A 358 4.36 19.31 -7.08
C LEU A 358 3.40 18.27 -6.52
N THR A 359 2.24 18.09 -7.16
CA THR A 359 1.23 17.10 -6.79
C THR A 359 1.73 15.68 -7.09
N GLU A 360 2.36 15.46 -8.24
CA GLU A 360 2.97 14.18 -8.62
C GLU A 360 4.11 14.41 -9.63
N ASN A 361 5.35 14.21 -9.20
CA ASN A 361 6.54 14.60 -9.99
C ASN A 361 6.68 13.83 -11.31
N SER A 362 6.12 12.63 -11.41
CA SER A 362 6.13 11.83 -12.63
C SER A 362 5.16 12.32 -13.71
N ILE A 363 4.22 13.21 -13.36
CA ILE A 363 3.07 13.53 -14.21
C ILE A 363 3.45 14.27 -15.50
N ILE A 364 4.50 15.10 -15.46
CA ILE A 364 4.98 15.83 -16.63
C ILE A 364 5.38 14.86 -17.75
N GLN A 365 5.86 13.67 -17.38
CA GLN A 365 6.27 12.66 -18.35
C GLN A 365 5.08 12.03 -19.10
N ALA A 366 3.85 12.24 -18.64
CA ALA A 366 2.62 11.81 -19.32
C ALA A 366 2.31 12.63 -20.57
N PHE A 367 2.94 13.79 -20.73
CA PHE A 367 2.69 14.75 -21.82
C PHE A 367 3.88 14.72 -22.80
N PRO A 368 3.85 13.88 -23.85
CA PRO A 368 5.00 13.60 -24.71
C PRO A 368 5.45 14.78 -25.60
N ILE A 369 4.72 15.90 -25.64
CA ILE A 369 5.02 17.07 -26.46
C ILE A 369 5.04 18.33 -25.60
N LEU A 370 6.06 18.47 -24.75
CA LEU A 370 6.31 19.71 -24.06
C LEU A 370 7.08 20.65 -25.01
N SER A 371 6.43 21.76 -25.40
CA SER A 371 6.99 22.71 -26.38
C SER A 371 8.25 23.38 -25.84
N PRO A 372 9.33 23.56 -26.65
CA PRO A 372 10.48 24.39 -26.29
C PRO A 372 10.10 25.80 -25.84
N ASN A 373 8.96 26.31 -26.31
CA ASN A 373 8.43 27.62 -25.94
C ASN A 373 8.07 27.72 -24.45
N ILE A 374 7.79 26.60 -23.77
CA ILE A 374 7.50 26.58 -22.31
C ILE A 374 8.77 26.91 -21.53
N LEU A 375 9.89 26.28 -21.88
CA LEU A 375 11.20 26.58 -21.28
C LEU A 375 11.63 28.02 -21.57
N GLN A 376 11.45 28.48 -22.81
CA GLN A 376 11.76 29.86 -23.18
C GLN A 376 10.91 30.86 -22.37
N LEU A 377 9.61 30.59 -22.21
CA LEU A 377 8.73 31.42 -21.39
C LEU A 377 9.18 31.43 -19.92
N CYS A 378 9.54 30.27 -19.36
CA CYS A 378 10.10 30.22 -18.00
C CYS A 378 11.37 31.07 -17.88
N GLU A 379 12.31 30.98 -18.82
CA GLU A 379 13.53 31.78 -18.83
C GLU A 379 13.23 33.29 -18.93
N GLU A 380 12.32 33.69 -19.83
CA GLU A 380 11.91 35.09 -20.00
C GLU A 380 11.22 35.64 -18.75
N ILE A 381 10.37 34.85 -18.09
CA ILE A 381 9.73 35.24 -16.83
C ILE A 381 10.78 35.33 -15.73
N LEU A 382 11.71 34.38 -15.61
CA LEU A 382 12.77 34.41 -14.59
C LEU A 382 13.73 35.60 -14.75
N ILE A 383 13.98 36.05 -15.98
CA ILE A 383 14.76 37.28 -16.24
C ILE A 383 14.01 38.52 -15.72
N LYS A 384 12.69 38.57 -15.91
CA LYS A 384 11.84 39.70 -15.49
C LYS A 384 11.52 39.67 -14.00
N ASN A 385 11.32 38.48 -13.46
CA ASN A 385 10.98 38.18 -12.07
C ASN A 385 11.81 36.97 -11.59
N PRO A 386 13.03 37.20 -11.08
CA PRO A 386 13.90 36.13 -10.56
C PRO A 386 13.31 35.34 -9.39
N CYS A 387 12.22 35.83 -8.79
CA CYS A 387 11.52 35.20 -7.66
C CYS A 387 10.34 34.32 -8.11
N PHE A 388 10.10 34.12 -9.42
CA PHE A 388 9.04 33.25 -9.92
C PHE A 388 9.41 31.76 -9.77
N LEU A 389 9.17 31.21 -8.57
CA LEU A 389 9.64 29.87 -8.19
C LEU A 389 8.99 28.75 -9.02
N GLU A 390 7.74 28.92 -9.44
CA GLU A 390 7.00 27.99 -10.31
C GLU A 390 7.74 27.77 -11.63
N GLY A 391 8.18 28.87 -12.26
CA GLY A 391 8.93 28.82 -13.52
C GLY A 391 10.30 28.18 -13.36
N LEU A 392 10.95 28.36 -12.22
CA LEU A 392 12.21 27.71 -11.92
C LEU A 392 12.05 26.21 -11.65
N LEU A 393 11.03 25.83 -10.90
CA LEU A 393 10.67 24.45 -10.62
C LEU A 393 10.28 23.72 -11.90
N LEU A 394 9.47 24.35 -12.75
CA LEU A 394 9.05 23.76 -14.02
C LEU A 394 10.23 23.69 -14.99
N SER A 395 11.10 24.71 -15.03
CA SER A 395 12.35 24.65 -15.80
C SER A 395 13.20 23.45 -15.41
N TYR A 396 13.30 23.18 -14.11
CA TYR A 396 13.98 22.00 -13.59
C TYR A 396 13.28 20.69 -14.00
N ALA A 397 11.96 20.58 -13.81
CA ALA A 397 11.21 19.39 -14.14
C ALA A 397 11.26 19.05 -15.65
N LEU A 398 11.28 20.07 -16.51
CA LEU A 398 11.43 19.93 -17.96
C LEU A 398 12.88 19.69 -18.39
N TRP A 399 13.87 19.97 -17.54
CA TRP A 399 15.28 19.74 -17.82
C TRP A 399 15.62 18.24 -17.83
N ASP A 400 15.05 17.47 -16.88
CA ASP A 400 15.25 16.01 -16.80
C ASP A 400 14.75 15.28 -18.07
N PHE A 401 13.75 15.84 -18.77
CA PHE A 401 13.21 15.29 -20.02
C PHE A 401 14.23 15.28 -21.18
N LYS A 402 15.25 16.16 -21.16
CA LYS A 402 16.28 16.21 -22.21
C LYS A 402 17.39 15.16 -22.07
N ARG A 403 17.48 14.42 -20.96
CA ARG A 403 18.62 13.51 -20.72
C ARG A 403 18.31 12.06 -21.06
N GLY A 404 18.87 11.61 -22.18
CA GLY A 404 19.33 10.23 -22.35
C GLY A 404 20.79 10.10 -21.93
N LYS A 405 21.07 9.19 -20.99
CA LYS A 405 22.40 8.75 -20.46
C LYS A 405 23.25 9.83 -19.75
N CYS A 406 23.91 9.42 -18.66
CA CYS A 406 24.90 10.24 -17.94
C CYS A 406 26.18 10.44 -18.79
N SER A 407 26.57 11.68 -19.05
CA SER A 407 27.84 12.08 -19.68
C SER A 407 28.63 13.03 -18.76
N GLU A 408 29.89 13.34 -19.09
CA GLU A 408 30.73 14.30 -18.34
C GLU A 408 30.17 15.74 -18.39
N GLU A 409 29.43 16.09 -19.46
CA GLU A 409 28.65 17.32 -19.59
C GLU A 409 27.49 17.40 -18.60
N ASN A 410 26.89 16.24 -18.26
CA ASN A 410 25.80 16.15 -17.30
C ASN A 410 26.26 16.44 -15.87
N SER A 411 27.46 15.99 -15.49
CA SER A 411 28.01 16.27 -14.15
C SER A 411 28.24 17.76 -13.88
N LYS A 412 28.67 18.54 -14.91
CA LYS A 412 28.81 19.99 -14.78
C LYS A 412 27.47 20.70 -14.61
N THR A 413 26.45 20.27 -15.36
CA THR A 413 25.10 20.83 -15.25
C THR A 413 24.41 20.46 -13.93
N ASP A 414 24.62 19.25 -13.40
CA ASP A 414 24.07 18.83 -12.10
C ASP A 414 24.60 19.69 -10.95
N ASN A 415 25.88 20.06 -11.03
CA ASN A 415 26.47 21.00 -10.09
C ASN A 415 25.85 22.39 -10.21
N GLN A 416 25.61 22.90 -11.42
CA GLN A 416 24.94 24.20 -11.61
C GLN A 416 23.53 24.19 -11.00
N VAL A 417 22.72 23.16 -11.26
CA VAL A 417 21.37 23.02 -10.70
C VAL A 417 21.42 22.95 -9.17
N LYS A 418 22.36 22.17 -8.60
CA LYS A 418 22.60 22.12 -7.16
C LYS A 418 22.88 23.52 -6.59
N PHE A 419 23.76 24.30 -7.22
CA PHE A 419 24.06 25.67 -6.80
C PHE A 419 22.84 26.60 -6.91
N CYS A 420 22.03 26.48 -7.97
CA CYS A 420 20.78 27.24 -8.12
C CYS A 420 19.83 26.97 -6.96
N ILE A 421 19.56 25.70 -6.63
CA ILE A 421 18.68 25.34 -5.51
C ILE A 421 19.25 25.84 -4.17
N MET A 422 20.55 25.69 -3.94
CA MET A 422 21.20 26.23 -2.73
C MET A 422 21.04 27.75 -2.62
N ASN A 423 21.17 28.47 -3.73
CA ASN A 423 20.97 29.92 -3.77
C ASN A 423 19.51 30.29 -3.46
N LEU A 424 18.53 29.59 -4.03
CA LEU A 424 17.12 29.82 -3.73
C LEU A 424 16.81 29.63 -2.25
N ILE A 425 17.28 28.52 -1.67
CA ILE A 425 17.12 28.25 -0.24
C ILE A 425 17.71 29.41 0.57
N SER A 426 18.88 29.91 0.19
CA SER A 426 19.49 31.08 0.84
C SER A 426 18.66 32.36 0.68
N PHE A 427 18.07 32.60 -0.50
CA PHE A 427 17.21 33.75 -0.75
C PHE A 427 15.93 33.70 0.08
N VAL A 428 15.26 32.55 0.14
CA VAL A 428 14.06 32.37 0.95
C VAL A 428 14.36 32.58 2.43
N HIS A 429 15.45 31.99 2.95
CA HIS A 429 15.88 32.23 4.35
C HIS A 429 16.21 33.68 4.65
N LYS A 430 16.76 34.44 3.69
CA LYS A 430 17.02 35.87 3.87
C LYS A 430 15.74 36.70 3.85
N ALA A 431 14.78 36.34 3.01
CA ALA A 431 13.50 37.03 2.91
C ALA A 431 12.60 36.74 4.13
N GLU A 432 12.65 35.51 4.66
CA GLU A 432 11.75 35.03 5.72
C GLU A 432 12.53 34.26 6.83
N PRO A 433 13.40 34.92 7.62
CA PRO A 433 14.35 34.24 8.52
C PRO A 433 13.72 33.50 9.72
N ASN A 434 12.45 33.74 10.03
CA ASN A 434 11.75 33.19 11.20
C ASN A 434 10.43 32.51 10.83
N SER A 435 10.29 32.01 9.60
CA SER A 435 9.08 31.30 9.18
C SER A 435 8.86 30.04 10.01
N SER A 436 7.65 29.85 10.54
CA SER A 436 7.25 28.60 11.18
C SER A 436 7.25 27.43 10.16
N PRO A 437 7.49 26.18 10.60
CA PRO A 437 7.32 25.02 9.74
C PRO A 437 5.91 24.97 9.13
N CYS A 438 5.82 24.51 7.89
CA CYS A 438 4.56 24.37 7.18
C CYS A 438 3.79 23.13 7.70
N GLU A 439 2.50 23.28 7.97
CA GLU A 439 1.63 22.19 8.42
C GLU A 439 1.10 21.33 7.27
N ASP A 440 0.72 21.96 6.14
CA ASP A 440 0.27 21.27 4.93
C ASP A 440 1.37 21.28 3.85
N PRO A 441 1.96 20.12 3.51
CA PRO A 441 3.05 20.04 2.53
C PRO A 441 2.65 20.44 1.11
N PHE A 442 1.36 20.63 0.83
CA PHE A 442 0.82 20.95 -0.49
C PHE A 442 0.11 22.31 -0.57
N GLU A 443 0.26 23.18 0.45
CA GLU A 443 -0.26 24.55 0.44
C GLU A 443 0.85 25.56 0.06
N PHE A 444 0.93 25.91 -1.22
CA PHE A 444 2.05 26.69 -1.79
C PHE A 444 1.77 28.21 -1.90
N ASP A 445 0.56 28.66 -1.60
CA ASP A 445 0.05 29.96 -2.08
C ASP A 445 0.15 31.12 -1.06
N LYS A 446 0.72 30.87 0.12
CA LYS A 446 0.73 31.86 1.23
C LYS A 446 2.11 32.47 1.52
N ASN A 447 3.21 31.72 1.37
CA ASN A 447 4.56 32.15 1.75
C ASN A 447 5.62 31.34 0.98
N TYR A 448 6.78 31.92 0.65
CA TYR A 448 7.85 31.16 0.01
C TYR A 448 8.54 30.18 0.98
N SER A 449 8.43 30.39 2.29
CA SER A 449 8.87 29.42 3.30
C SER A 449 8.13 28.08 3.22
N SER A 450 6.90 28.03 2.72
CA SER A 450 6.19 26.76 2.49
C SER A 450 6.79 25.95 1.33
N TRP A 451 7.77 26.48 0.61
CA TRP A 451 8.47 25.76 -0.47
C TRP A 451 9.78 25.13 0.00
N LEU A 452 10.27 25.52 1.19
CA LEU A 452 11.60 25.10 1.67
C LEU A 452 11.71 23.58 1.79
N HIS A 453 10.66 22.88 2.24
CA HIS A 453 10.71 21.41 2.33
C HIS A 453 10.89 20.76 0.97
N VAL A 454 10.22 21.25 -0.07
CA VAL A 454 10.34 20.74 -1.44
C VAL A 454 11.71 21.05 -2.04
N LEU A 455 12.22 22.27 -1.86
CA LEU A 455 13.56 22.64 -2.34
C LEU A 455 14.66 21.79 -1.71
N TYR A 456 14.60 21.57 -0.39
CA TYR A 456 15.51 20.67 0.30
C TYR A 456 15.36 19.21 -0.16
N TYR A 457 14.14 18.77 -0.47
CA TYR A 457 13.89 17.43 -1.01
C TYR A 457 14.52 17.22 -2.40
N HIS A 458 14.40 18.21 -3.30
CA HIS A 458 15.06 18.16 -4.60
C HIS A 458 16.58 18.22 -4.48
N LEU A 459 17.11 19.08 -3.60
CA LEU A 459 18.54 19.12 -3.30
C LEU A 459 19.04 17.76 -2.81
N ALA A 460 18.29 17.10 -1.92
CA ALA A 460 18.63 15.77 -1.44
C ALA A 460 18.67 14.74 -2.58
N SER A 461 17.69 14.78 -3.48
CA SER A 461 17.61 13.87 -4.63
C SER A 461 18.80 14.02 -5.58
N ILE A 462 19.21 15.26 -5.90
CA ILE A 462 20.40 15.55 -6.73
C ILE A 462 21.68 15.10 -6.01
N CYS A 463 21.78 15.34 -4.70
CA CYS A 463 22.92 14.88 -3.91
C CYS A 463 23.02 13.34 -3.91
N ILE A 464 21.90 12.61 -3.91
CA ILE A 464 21.93 11.15 -4.06
C ILE A 464 22.44 10.76 -5.45
N ILE A 465 21.92 11.39 -6.51
CA ILE A 465 22.33 11.11 -7.90
C ILE A 465 23.82 11.33 -8.11
N SER A 466 24.37 12.36 -7.47
CA SER A 466 25.81 12.70 -7.53
C SER A 466 26.68 11.94 -6.53
N GLY A 467 26.12 10.98 -5.77
CA GLY A 467 26.85 10.18 -4.79
C GLY A 467 27.20 10.90 -3.47
N ALA A 468 26.76 12.16 -3.30
CA ALA A 468 27.00 12.98 -2.12
C ALA A 468 26.03 12.65 -0.96
N THR A 469 26.14 11.43 -0.43
CA THR A 469 25.20 10.84 0.55
C THR A 469 25.02 11.69 1.82
N GLU A 470 26.09 12.30 2.34
CA GLU A 470 26.03 13.13 3.55
C GLU A 470 25.26 14.45 3.34
N LEU A 471 25.50 15.11 2.20
CA LEU A 471 24.75 16.31 1.82
C LEU A 471 23.27 15.99 1.55
N ALA A 472 23.00 14.82 0.98
CA ALA A 472 21.63 14.34 0.81
C ALA A 472 20.93 14.09 2.16
N ALA A 473 21.64 13.50 3.12
CA ALA A 473 21.15 13.30 4.48
C ALA A 473 20.87 14.63 5.20
N GLU A 474 21.69 15.65 5.00
CA GLU A 474 21.45 16.97 5.58
C GLU A 474 20.26 17.68 4.93
N ALA A 475 20.21 17.69 3.60
CA ALA A 475 19.11 18.30 2.86
C ALA A 475 17.77 17.63 3.20
N SER A 476 17.69 16.30 3.18
CA SER A 476 16.46 15.59 3.55
C SER A 476 16.05 15.81 5.01
N GLN A 477 17.01 15.90 5.94
CA GLN A 477 16.71 16.25 7.33
C GLN A 477 16.13 17.67 7.45
N ASN A 478 16.70 18.65 6.72
CA ASN A 478 16.17 20.00 6.71
C ASN A 478 14.78 20.08 6.06
N SER A 479 14.52 19.27 5.03
CA SER A 479 13.19 19.13 4.44
C SER A 479 12.15 18.68 5.48
N VAL A 480 12.43 17.61 6.24
CA VAL A 480 11.54 17.11 7.31
C VAL A 480 11.37 18.15 8.43
N LYS A 481 12.39 18.96 8.74
CA LYS A 481 12.25 20.05 9.72
C LYS A 481 11.35 21.17 9.24
N CYS A 482 11.43 21.52 7.95
CA CYS A 482 10.59 22.56 7.35
C CYS A 482 9.12 22.11 7.26
N CYS A 483 8.86 20.83 7.04
CA CYS A 483 7.51 20.27 7.01
C CYS A 483 7.51 18.83 7.56
N PRO A 484 7.21 18.63 8.86
CA PRO A 484 7.21 17.30 9.48
C PRO A 484 6.18 16.32 8.90
N SER A 485 5.09 16.82 8.32
CA SER A 485 4.04 16.06 7.64
C SER A 485 4.44 15.62 6.21
N TYR A 486 5.57 16.12 5.68
CA TYR A 486 6.05 15.75 4.35
C TYR A 486 6.74 14.38 4.34
N TYR A 487 5.92 13.33 4.21
CA TYR A 487 6.36 11.94 4.25
C TYR A 487 7.39 11.59 3.16
N GLU A 488 7.35 12.20 1.97
CA GLU A 488 8.33 11.94 0.91
C GLU A 488 9.79 12.24 1.32
N ALA A 489 10.00 13.29 2.12
CA ALA A 489 11.32 13.59 2.67
C ALA A 489 11.78 12.60 3.72
N LYS A 490 10.86 12.01 4.51
CA LYS A 490 11.16 10.92 5.46
C LYS A 490 11.71 9.70 4.73
N ARG A 491 11.14 9.34 3.57
CA ARG A 491 11.65 8.23 2.74
C ARG A 491 13.10 8.45 2.32
N VAL A 492 13.42 9.66 1.82
CA VAL A 492 14.78 10.02 1.38
C VAL A 492 15.76 10.06 2.55
N LEU A 493 15.35 10.62 3.70
CA LEU A 493 16.15 10.62 4.91
C LEU A 493 16.44 9.19 5.39
N GLY A 494 15.43 8.34 5.46
CA GLY A 494 15.60 6.93 5.83
C GLY A 494 16.55 6.17 4.91
N TYR A 495 16.45 6.40 3.59
CA TYR A 495 17.36 5.82 2.60
C TYR A 495 18.82 6.29 2.79
N THR A 496 19.04 7.60 2.93
CA THR A 496 20.40 8.14 3.12
C THR A 496 21.02 7.69 4.44
N MET A 497 20.25 7.60 5.53
CA MET A 497 20.69 7.03 6.80
C MET A 497 21.06 5.55 6.66
N MET A 498 20.28 4.76 5.91
CA MET A 498 20.60 3.36 5.59
C MET A 498 21.92 3.24 4.83
N LEU A 499 22.17 4.08 3.82
CA LEU A 499 23.43 4.07 3.07
C LEU A 499 24.63 4.39 3.97
N LEU A 500 24.52 5.41 4.82
CA LEU A 500 25.56 5.77 5.79
C LEU A 500 25.81 4.66 6.81
N TYR A 501 24.74 4.03 7.33
CA TYR A 501 24.84 2.87 8.21
C TYR A 501 25.56 1.70 7.54
N ALA A 502 25.17 1.35 6.31
CA ALA A 502 25.78 0.28 5.55
C ALA A 502 27.29 0.56 5.36
N SER A 503 27.64 1.76 4.91
CA SER A 503 29.04 2.20 4.75
C SER A 503 29.86 2.02 6.03
N LYS A 504 29.35 2.48 7.19
CA LYS A 504 30.03 2.31 8.48
C LYS A 504 30.19 0.83 8.88
N LYS A 505 29.15 0.02 8.68
CA LYS A 505 29.22 -1.43 8.97
C LYS A 505 30.23 -2.17 8.10
N PHE A 506 30.41 -1.73 6.85
CA PHE A 506 31.44 -2.29 5.98
C PHE A 506 32.85 -1.89 6.42
N THR A 507 33.08 -0.61 6.79
CA THR A 507 34.38 -0.18 7.31
C THR A 507 34.78 -0.90 8.61
N GLU A 508 33.81 -1.17 9.51
CA GLU A 508 34.04 -1.95 10.74
C GLU A 508 34.46 -3.42 10.46
N ARG A 509 34.04 -4.00 9.31
CA ARG A 509 34.37 -5.39 8.93
C ARG A 509 35.70 -5.52 8.18
N GLU A 510 36.17 -4.47 7.51
CA GLU A 510 37.48 -4.46 6.84
C GLU A 510 38.63 -4.58 7.85
N ASP A 511 38.48 -4.01 9.05
CA ASP A 511 39.45 -4.15 10.15
C ASP A 511 39.50 -5.59 10.71
N ALA A 512 38.49 -6.41 10.45
CA ALA A 512 38.35 -7.76 10.98
C ALA A 512 38.63 -8.89 9.97
N SER A 513 38.62 -8.62 8.65
CA SER A 513 38.81 -9.66 7.64
C SER A 513 39.36 -9.14 6.31
N HIS A 514 40.54 -9.60 5.91
CA HIS A 514 41.09 -9.41 4.56
C HIS A 514 40.34 -10.26 3.53
N GLN A 515 39.08 -9.95 3.18
CA GLN A 515 38.40 -10.63 2.07
C GLN A 515 37.08 -9.98 1.60
N LEU A 516 37.08 -8.68 1.27
CA LEU A 516 36.05 -8.14 0.35
C LEU A 516 36.67 -7.44 -0.87
N PRO A 517 36.20 -7.71 -2.10
CA PRO A 517 36.76 -7.09 -3.31
C PRO A 517 36.44 -5.58 -3.38
N ARG A 518 37.45 -4.78 -3.78
CA ARG A 518 37.42 -3.33 -4.03
C ARG A 518 36.28 -2.80 -4.92
N GLU A 519 35.53 -3.67 -5.56
CA GLU A 519 34.46 -3.36 -6.52
C GLU A 519 33.12 -3.00 -5.83
N LEU A 520 32.80 -3.61 -4.68
CA LEU A 520 31.67 -3.17 -3.84
C LEU A 520 31.94 -1.79 -3.21
N LEU A 521 33.21 -1.52 -2.86
CA LEU A 521 33.64 -0.20 -2.42
C LEU A 521 33.46 0.87 -3.49
N ARG A 522 33.61 0.58 -4.79
CA ARG A 522 33.39 1.58 -5.85
C ARG A 522 31.94 2.02 -6.00
N LEU A 523 30.97 1.20 -5.57
CA LEU A 523 29.54 1.54 -5.55
C LEU A 523 29.18 2.48 -4.39
N TYR A 524 29.87 2.35 -3.26
CA TYR A 524 29.67 3.20 -2.07
C TYR A 524 30.64 4.40 -2.00
N ASN A 525 31.81 4.30 -2.65
CA ASN A 525 32.87 5.31 -2.67
C ASN A 525 33.02 5.96 -4.05
N GLN A 526 31.93 6.42 -4.65
CA GLN A 526 32.04 7.56 -5.56
C GLN A 526 32.05 8.84 -4.71
N GLN A 527 33.08 9.04 -3.90
CA GLN A 527 33.33 10.31 -3.22
C GLN A 527 34.35 11.11 -4.05
N PRO A 528 33.94 12.19 -4.75
CA PRO A 528 34.89 13.22 -5.15
C PRO A 528 35.43 13.88 -3.87
N HIS A 529 36.77 13.94 -3.77
CA HIS A 529 37.58 14.59 -2.75
C HIS A 529 36.85 15.44 -1.68
N LYS A 530 36.94 14.93 -0.43
CA LYS A 530 36.65 15.62 0.85
C LYS A 530 36.95 17.12 0.84
N ARG A 531 36.01 17.92 1.35
CA ARG A 531 36.35 19.21 2.00
C ARG A 531 35.41 19.76 3.09
N GLU A 532 34.32 19.09 3.46
CA GLU A 532 33.57 19.46 4.67
C GLU A 532 33.28 18.20 5.50
N ILE A 533 33.62 18.23 6.80
CA ILE A 533 33.34 17.14 7.74
C ILE A 533 31.84 17.21 8.03
N SER A 534 31.10 16.19 7.64
CA SER A 534 29.68 16.13 7.94
C SER A 534 29.47 15.77 9.41
N LYS A 535 28.41 16.30 10.03
CA LYS A 535 28.04 15.88 11.40
C LYS A 535 27.77 14.37 11.50
N TYR A 536 27.40 13.71 10.40
CA TYR A 536 27.14 12.28 10.36
C TYR A 536 28.42 11.44 10.47
N ASP A 537 29.60 12.00 10.18
CA ASP A 537 30.90 11.35 10.42
C ASP A 537 31.06 10.99 11.90
N SER A 538 30.60 11.88 12.79
CA SER A 538 30.65 11.72 14.25
C SER A 538 29.61 10.74 14.83
N TRP A 539 28.63 10.30 14.03
CA TRP A 539 27.58 9.40 14.51
C TRP A 539 28.06 7.95 14.51
N ILE A 540 27.77 7.21 15.59
CA ILE A 540 28.00 5.77 15.62
C ILE A 540 26.99 5.03 14.73
N ALA A 541 27.35 3.82 14.26
CA ALA A 541 26.52 3.03 13.35
C ALA A 541 25.09 2.79 13.90
N GLU A 542 24.95 2.52 15.20
CA GLU A 542 23.65 2.32 15.86
C GLU A 542 22.75 3.56 15.75
N LYS A 543 23.30 4.76 15.93
CA LYS A 543 22.54 6.01 15.82
C LYS A 543 22.01 6.25 14.40
N LEU A 544 22.81 5.94 13.38
CA LEU A 544 22.40 6.03 11.97
C LEU A 544 21.29 5.01 11.67
N ARG A 545 21.47 3.77 12.15
CA ARG A 545 20.49 2.70 12.03
C ARG A 545 19.16 3.08 12.68
N ASP A 546 19.17 3.51 13.94
CA ASP A 546 17.96 3.81 14.68
C ASP A 546 17.20 4.99 14.08
N THR A 547 17.94 5.99 13.59
CA THR A 547 17.36 7.10 12.84
C THR A 547 16.73 6.60 11.53
N ALA A 548 17.39 5.73 10.78
CA ALA A 548 16.85 5.15 9.55
C ALA A 548 15.55 4.38 9.84
N VAL A 549 15.58 3.42 10.76
CA VAL A 549 14.43 2.57 11.11
C VAL A 549 13.27 3.41 11.61
N LYS A 550 13.53 4.39 12.49
CA LYS A 550 12.49 5.29 13.03
C LYS A 550 11.78 6.04 11.90
N VAL A 551 12.53 6.75 11.06
CA VAL A 551 11.95 7.60 10.01
C VAL A 551 11.25 6.77 8.93
N LEU A 552 11.79 5.59 8.59
CA LEU A 552 11.14 4.65 7.66
C LEU A 552 9.84 4.07 8.23
N LYS A 553 9.77 3.80 9.54
CA LYS A 553 8.53 3.36 10.19
C LYS A 553 7.50 4.49 10.29
N GLU A 554 7.93 5.72 10.60
CA GLU A 554 7.07 6.91 10.56
C GLU A 554 6.46 7.09 9.16
N TYR A 555 7.25 6.92 8.09
CA TYR A 555 6.74 6.90 6.72
C TYR A 555 5.64 5.85 6.53
N LEU A 556 5.86 4.60 6.97
CA LEU A 556 4.86 3.53 6.84
C LEU A 556 3.57 3.80 7.64
N VAL A 557 3.61 4.66 8.66
CA VAL A 557 2.42 5.06 9.42
C VAL A 557 1.69 6.19 8.70
N GLU A 558 2.42 7.25 8.35
CA GLU A 558 1.86 8.53 7.89
C GLU A 558 1.58 8.61 6.39
N ALA A 559 2.31 7.86 5.57
CA ALA A 559 2.10 7.88 4.12
C ALA A 559 0.66 7.44 3.80
N PRO A 560 -0.03 8.07 2.82
CA PRO A 560 -1.31 7.59 2.34
C PRO A 560 -1.26 6.09 2.04
N HIS A 561 -2.35 5.35 2.24
CA HIS A 561 -2.38 3.87 2.05
C HIS A 561 -1.80 3.44 0.70
N CYS A 562 -1.96 4.29 -0.30
CA CYS A 562 -1.48 4.09 -1.65
C CYS A 562 0.02 4.42 -1.82
N CYS A 563 0.61 5.32 -1.03
CA CYS A 563 2.06 5.57 -0.98
C CYS A 563 2.81 4.50 -0.16
N LYS A 564 2.13 3.82 0.78
CA LYS A 564 2.64 2.58 1.42
C LYS A 564 2.85 1.44 0.41
N THR A 565 2.27 1.54 -0.80
CA THR A 565 2.49 0.60 -1.90
C THR A 565 3.77 0.88 -2.71
N TYR A 566 4.49 1.97 -2.44
CA TYR A 566 5.86 2.12 -2.91
C TYR A 566 6.78 1.23 -2.07
N PRO A 567 7.29 0.12 -2.63
CA PRO A 567 7.91 -0.93 -1.83
C PRO A 567 9.30 -0.54 -1.31
N ASN A 568 9.81 0.61 -1.75
CA ASN A 568 11.15 1.12 -1.46
C ASN A 568 11.43 1.13 0.04
N VAL A 569 10.50 1.64 0.86
CA VAL A 569 10.68 1.72 2.32
C VAL A 569 10.71 0.35 2.96
N CYS A 570 9.85 -0.57 2.52
CA CYS A 570 9.86 -1.96 2.97
C CYS A 570 11.20 -2.63 2.62
N TYR A 571 11.70 -2.42 1.40
CA TYR A 571 13.01 -2.95 1.01
C TYR A 571 14.20 -2.27 1.71
N TYR A 572 14.11 -0.99 2.06
CA TYR A 572 15.12 -0.31 2.87
C TYR A 572 15.18 -0.91 4.27
N LEU A 573 14.02 -1.16 4.89
CA LEU A 573 13.95 -1.85 6.18
C LEU A 573 14.47 -3.29 6.07
N ALA A 574 14.07 -4.03 5.04
CA ALA A 574 14.59 -5.37 4.78
C ALA A 574 16.12 -5.36 4.67
N LYS A 575 16.71 -4.39 3.95
CA LYS A 575 18.16 -4.26 3.83
C LYS A 575 18.85 -4.02 5.17
N ILE A 576 18.30 -3.16 6.02
CA ILE A 576 18.83 -2.91 7.37
C ILE A 576 18.84 -4.21 8.17
N TYR A 577 17.71 -4.93 8.21
CA TYR A 577 17.61 -6.19 8.97
C TYR A 577 18.47 -7.31 8.38
N LEU A 578 18.69 -7.32 7.07
CA LEU A 578 19.63 -8.22 6.42
C LEU A 578 21.08 -7.95 6.87
N LEU A 579 21.48 -6.68 6.97
CA LEU A 579 22.81 -6.30 7.49
C LEU A 579 23.01 -6.72 8.95
N GLU A 580 21.92 -6.74 9.73
CA GLU A 580 21.87 -7.21 11.13
C GLU A 580 21.81 -8.73 11.27
N ARG A 581 21.65 -9.48 10.16
CA ARG A 581 21.34 -10.92 10.16
C ARG A 581 20.05 -11.27 10.91
N ASN A 582 19.11 -10.33 11.04
CA ASN A 582 17.78 -10.60 11.58
C ASN A 582 16.87 -11.11 10.46
N MET A 583 16.87 -12.42 10.25
CA MET A 583 16.20 -13.05 9.10
C MET A 583 14.67 -12.99 9.19
N ASP A 584 14.09 -12.95 10.39
CA ASP A 584 12.64 -12.83 10.60
C ASP A 584 12.13 -11.45 10.17
N GLU A 585 12.75 -10.38 10.67
CA GLU A 585 12.37 -9.02 10.28
C GLU A 585 12.77 -8.75 8.82
N PHE A 586 13.88 -9.30 8.31
CA PHE A 586 14.22 -9.25 6.89
C PHE A 586 13.10 -9.87 6.04
N ARG A 587 12.68 -11.11 6.34
CA ARG A 587 11.60 -11.80 5.62
C ARG A 587 10.33 -10.98 5.62
N LYS A 588 9.90 -10.56 6.81
CA LYS A 588 8.69 -9.75 7.01
C LYS A 588 8.71 -8.48 6.16
N TYR A 589 9.77 -7.69 6.21
CA TYR A 589 9.85 -6.45 5.44
C TYR A 589 10.06 -6.68 3.94
N PHE A 590 10.75 -7.75 3.54
CA PHE A 590 10.86 -8.14 2.14
C PHE A 590 9.49 -8.53 1.56
N GLU A 591 8.72 -9.33 2.30
CA GLU A 591 7.35 -9.73 1.95
C GLU A 591 6.40 -8.54 1.95
N LEU A 592 6.51 -7.61 2.90
CA LEU A 592 5.76 -6.35 2.88
C LEU A 592 6.13 -5.49 1.65
N GLY A 593 7.37 -5.55 1.18
CA GLY A 593 7.78 -4.91 -0.08
C GLY A 593 7.14 -5.56 -1.29
N GLN A 594 7.07 -6.89 -1.33
CA GLN A 594 6.35 -7.61 -2.38
C GLN A 594 4.85 -7.34 -2.34
N ASP A 595 4.26 -7.28 -1.15
CA ASP A 595 2.86 -6.94 -0.92
C ASP A 595 2.53 -5.52 -1.40
N ALA A 596 3.41 -4.57 -1.08
CA ALA A 596 3.32 -3.20 -1.57
C ALA A 596 3.35 -3.15 -3.10
N GLU A 597 4.26 -3.89 -3.76
CA GLU A 597 4.27 -4.00 -5.22
C GLU A 597 3.00 -4.62 -5.80
N GLU A 598 2.46 -5.64 -5.15
CA GLU A 598 1.23 -6.33 -5.56
C GLU A 598 0.01 -5.42 -5.53
N LYS A 599 -0.02 -4.47 -4.59
CA LYS A 599 -1.10 -3.48 -4.41
C LYS A 599 -1.00 -2.27 -5.34
N ARG A 600 0.05 -2.18 -6.18
CA ARG A 600 0.19 -1.08 -7.14
C ARG A 600 -0.86 -1.16 -8.24
N LEU A 601 -1.23 0.00 -8.78
CA LEU A 601 -2.17 0.06 -9.89
C LEU A 601 -1.62 -0.67 -11.12
N PRO A 602 -2.45 -1.41 -11.89
CA PRO A 602 -2.00 -2.30 -12.96
C PRO A 602 -1.21 -1.62 -14.09
N PHE A 603 -1.40 -0.31 -14.28
CA PHE A 603 -0.71 0.46 -15.31
C PHE A 603 0.68 0.96 -14.88
N PHE A 604 1.04 0.85 -13.59
CA PHE A 604 2.42 1.07 -13.17
C PHE A 604 3.25 -0.17 -13.51
N LYS A 605 4.35 0.04 -14.23
CA LYS A 605 5.33 -1.01 -14.49
C LYS A 605 5.95 -1.52 -13.19
N ASN A 606 6.42 -2.77 -13.21
CA ASN A 606 7.16 -3.39 -12.11
C ASN A 606 8.22 -2.43 -11.57
N VAL A 607 8.34 -2.34 -10.25
CA VAL A 607 9.39 -1.52 -9.64
C VAL A 607 10.74 -2.16 -9.98
N ASP A 608 11.50 -1.53 -10.89
CA ASP A 608 12.91 -1.88 -11.15
C ASP A 608 13.76 -1.29 -10.02
N LEU A 609 13.72 -1.92 -8.84
CA LEU A 609 14.51 -1.52 -7.68
C LEU A 609 15.76 -2.41 -7.58
N PRO A 610 16.97 -1.87 -7.78
CA PRO A 610 18.20 -2.66 -7.72
C PRO A 610 18.38 -3.36 -6.35
N LEU A 611 17.94 -2.71 -5.27
CA LEU A 611 18.01 -3.23 -3.90
C LEU A 611 17.16 -4.50 -3.70
N LYS A 612 15.99 -4.59 -4.34
CA LYS A 612 15.13 -5.78 -4.27
C LYS A 612 15.83 -6.98 -4.88
N ASP A 613 16.38 -6.80 -6.07
CA ASP A 613 17.06 -7.88 -6.79
C ASP A 613 18.38 -8.30 -6.13
N GLU A 614 19.02 -7.36 -5.44
CA GLU A 614 20.15 -7.64 -4.56
C GLU A 614 19.74 -8.63 -3.47
N MET A 615 18.63 -8.38 -2.78
CA MET A 615 18.17 -9.21 -1.65
C MET A 615 17.41 -10.49 -2.06
N ALA A 616 16.89 -10.55 -3.29
CA ALA A 616 16.04 -11.65 -3.76
C ALA A 616 16.70 -13.05 -3.66
N PRO A 617 17.99 -13.26 -3.96
CA PRO A 617 18.65 -14.55 -3.75
C PRO A 617 18.63 -15.01 -2.29
N VAL A 618 18.84 -14.10 -1.33
CA VAL A 618 18.80 -14.42 0.10
C VAL A 618 17.37 -14.77 0.52
N TYR A 619 16.38 -14.04 0.03
CA TYR A 619 14.97 -14.37 0.28
C TYR A 619 14.57 -15.73 -0.32
N GLN A 620 15.12 -16.12 -1.47
CA GLN A 620 14.84 -17.42 -2.09
C GLN A 620 15.35 -18.61 -1.26
N LEU A 621 16.45 -18.44 -0.52
CA LEU A 621 16.94 -19.44 0.42
C LEU A 621 15.98 -19.64 1.60
N LEU A 622 15.32 -18.58 2.04
CA LEU A 622 14.30 -18.62 3.10
C LEU A 622 12.99 -19.31 2.66
N ALA A 623 12.74 -19.39 1.35
CA ALA A 623 11.49 -19.86 0.76
C ALA A 623 11.57 -21.29 0.17
N ASN A 624 12.65 -22.04 0.45
CA ASN A 624 12.92 -23.37 -0.13
C ASN A 624 12.82 -23.38 -1.66
N VAL A 625 13.66 -22.59 -2.33
CA VAL A 625 13.89 -22.71 -3.78
C VAL A 625 15.27 -23.33 -4.00
N GLU A 626 15.34 -24.52 -4.62
CA GLU A 626 16.62 -25.03 -5.13
C GLU A 626 17.21 -23.98 -6.08
N ILE A 627 18.30 -23.32 -5.65
CA ILE A 627 19.09 -22.47 -6.54
C ILE A 627 19.73 -23.42 -7.54
N LYS A 628 19.16 -23.48 -8.74
CA LYS A 628 19.76 -24.24 -9.85
C LYS A 628 21.18 -23.71 -10.05
N ALA A 629 22.16 -24.59 -9.89
CA ALA A 629 23.55 -24.23 -10.06
C ALA A 629 23.77 -23.84 -11.53
N MET A 630 24.14 -22.57 -11.76
CA MET A 630 24.36 -22.05 -13.10
C MET A 630 25.77 -22.42 -13.56
N CYS A 631 25.89 -22.92 -14.79
CA CYS A 631 27.19 -23.14 -15.41
C CYS A 631 27.89 -21.80 -15.63
N GLY A 632 29.20 -21.72 -15.33
CA GLY A 632 30.03 -20.53 -15.56
C GLY A 632 30.13 -20.10 -17.02
N ASN A 633 29.67 -20.93 -17.97
CA ASN A 633 29.54 -20.57 -19.37
C ASN A 633 28.23 -19.78 -19.61
N ARG A 634 28.37 -18.49 -19.94
CA ARG A 634 27.26 -17.55 -20.20
C ARG A 634 26.31 -17.97 -21.33
N ALA A 635 26.73 -18.86 -22.22
CA ALA A 635 25.90 -19.40 -23.31
C ALA A 635 25.17 -20.71 -22.93
N CYS A 636 25.42 -21.25 -21.73
CA CYS A 636 24.82 -22.50 -21.30
C CYS A 636 23.40 -22.29 -20.77
N THR A 637 22.42 -22.95 -21.41
CA THR A 637 20.99 -22.90 -21.02
C THR A 637 20.55 -24.12 -20.21
N LYS A 638 21.47 -25.01 -19.82
CA LYS A 638 21.14 -26.25 -19.11
C LYS A 638 20.90 -25.98 -17.63
N ASN A 639 19.84 -26.58 -17.11
CA ASN A 639 19.58 -26.70 -15.68
C ASN A 639 20.41 -27.86 -15.14
N VAL A 640 21.33 -27.60 -14.22
CA VAL A 640 22.25 -28.63 -13.70
C VAL A 640 22.29 -28.57 -12.16
N LYS A 641 22.42 -29.73 -11.51
CA LYS A 641 22.62 -29.80 -10.05
C LYS A 641 24.06 -29.42 -9.70
N GLU A 642 24.27 -28.82 -8.53
CA GLU A 642 25.61 -28.38 -8.12
C GLU A 642 26.63 -29.53 -8.04
N SER A 643 26.19 -30.73 -7.67
CA SER A 643 26.99 -31.97 -7.67
C SER A 643 27.62 -32.32 -9.01
N ASP A 644 27.04 -31.83 -10.11
CA ASP A 644 27.44 -32.20 -11.46
C ASP A 644 28.33 -31.13 -12.12
N LEU A 645 28.56 -30.01 -11.43
CA LEU A 645 29.45 -28.95 -11.88
C LEU A 645 30.89 -29.21 -11.41
N LYS A 646 31.86 -29.05 -12.32
CA LYS A 646 33.29 -29.17 -12.03
C LYS A 646 33.93 -27.80 -11.90
N SER A 647 34.75 -27.61 -10.88
CA SER A 647 35.52 -26.38 -10.70
C SER A 647 36.53 -26.17 -11.84
N CYS A 648 36.70 -24.91 -12.25
CA CYS A 648 37.66 -24.49 -13.25
C CYS A 648 39.08 -24.85 -12.82
N GLY A 649 39.80 -25.60 -13.65
CA GLY A 649 41.18 -26.00 -13.35
C GLY A 649 42.18 -24.84 -13.25
N GLN A 650 41.84 -23.65 -13.75
CA GLN A 650 42.72 -22.47 -13.70
C GLN A 650 42.43 -21.51 -12.55
N CYS A 651 41.16 -21.16 -12.32
CA CYS A 651 40.82 -20.17 -11.28
C CYS A 651 40.23 -20.78 -10.02
N GLY A 652 39.79 -22.05 -10.04
CA GLY A 652 39.13 -22.73 -8.91
C GLY A 652 37.75 -22.17 -8.51
N MET A 653 37.42 -20.94 -8.90
CA MET A 653 36.23 -20.22 -8.44
C MET A 653 34.98 -20.41 -9.31
N GLN A 654 35.13 -20.68 -10.62
CA GLN A 654 33.99 -20.88 -11.51
C GLN A 654 33.70 -22.38 -11.70
N LYS A 655 32.42 -22.78 -11.66
CA LYS A 655 31.99 -24.17 -11.83
C LYS A 655 31.26 -24.37 -13.16
N TYR A 656 31.56 -25.44 -13.88
CA TYR A 656 31.09 -25.70 -15.24
C TYR A 656 30.39 -27.05 -15.34
N CYS A 657 29.28 -27.12 -16.09
CA CYS A 657 28.65 -28.39 -16.39
C CYS A 657 29.56 -29.17 -17.35
N SER A 658 29.84 -30.43 -17.02
CA SER A 658 30.96 -31.23 -17.52
C SER A 658 30.92 -31.66 -19.01
N LYS A 659 30.37 -30.85 -19.92
CA LYS A 659 30.51 -31.05 -21.36
C LYS A 659 30.86 -29.75 -22.08
N TYR A 660 32.14 -29.70 -22.46
CA TYR A 660 32.91 -28.72 -23.25
C TYR A 660 33.50 -27.55 -22.47
#